data_AF-A0A7Z9HF15-F1
#
_entry.id   AF-A0A7Z9HF15-F1
#
_cell.length_a   1.000
_cell.length_b   1.000
_cell.length_c   1.000
_cell.angle_alpha   90.00
_cell.angle_beta   90.00
_cell.angle_gamma   90.00
#
_symmetry.space_group_name_H-M   'P 1'
#
loop_
_entity.id
_entity.type
_entity.pdbx_description
1 polymer ?
#
loop_
_entity_poly.entity_id
_entity_poly.type
_entity_poly.pdbx_seq_one_letter_code
_entity_poly.pdbx_strand_id
1 'polypeptide(L)'
;MIVEVALNLPIRKSFDYHWPDKLTLVPEKGLQVLVPFGAQKKGGVIVRVKKHSGITRLKNVETLVDEEPLFSEELLKLTKWTSEYYFCAWGETLNAAIPGGLALRLRTTYTPQTTSLPGLDTLSQKPQILIDTQSTWTQQEWLQCNPDERDHQQLRNWLSKDHVQSTQVLIGQKTKPKMERWIRLLKPDNPKNSVSRRKTKRQQIFEILNENREICWSDVQNRVNAPSQALKKLKEEGHIEFFEKRVYRRFMEGGLPEIEPFKELTPEQKSVFEKLSDSLQNGTYRTYLLEGITGSGKTEVYLHAVREAQKLGKSCLILVPEISLTPQLVNRFRSRFGDHVAILHSGMDDGERFDEWSRVRHGFASIVIGARSAVFSPMKNLGLIVIDEEHDPSYKQGETPRYHGRDVAIFRGYEAGATVLLGSATPSLESSNNVSNGKYELLSLPSRINQALLPEVRLLDMKTVPGQKGSPYFSSELVEALRLRLLKKEQSIVFLNRRGFAPLVRCSKCESTFTCPNCSLSLVYHQVANQVQCHQCDFVKPLVQRCPECGSDHAPIIIGTGTEQVEENLKMFFPAARILRMDRDTLHGKHALSKMHDRIRRHEVDIVIGTQLVTKGHDFPEVTLVGVILSDLSLNIPDFRASERTFQLLTQVAGRAGRGYKPGEVLIQTHNPRHHSLLCAKEHDTRQFRELELERRQNLRMPPFHSLTLVVCSSPHEKRAENLIWEIAEKIQKFSSNKNYSNT
;
A
#
# COMPACT_ATOMS: atom_id res chain seq x y z
N MET A 1 -14.20 -23.05 31.22
CA MET A 1 -13.78 -23.35 29.81
C MET A 1 -12.38 -22.80 29.58
N ILE A 2 -11.65 -23.26 28.56
CA ILE A 2 -10.29 -22.77 28.27
C ILE A 2 -10.26 -22.15 26.88
N VAL A 3 -9.57 -21.01 26.74
CA VAL A 3 -9.38 -20.32 25.47
C VAL A 3 -7.89 -20.21 25.17
N GLU A 4 -7.53 -20.49 23.92
CA GLU A 4 -6.19 -20.28 23.38
C GLU A 4 -6.16 -18.93 22.69
N VAL A 5 -5.24 -18.06 23.10
CA VAL A 5 -5.18 -16.65 22.68
C VAL A 5 -3.85 -16.38 21.97
N ALA A 6 -3.94 -15.80 20.77
CA ALA A 6 -2.78 -15.24 20.06
C ALA A 6 -2.59 -13.78 20.47
N LEU A 7 -1.42 -13.45 21.04
CA LEU A 7 -1.08 -12.10 21.48
C LEU A 7 -0.30 -11.36 20.40
N ASN A 8 -0.55 -10.06 20.25
CA ASN A 8 0.24 -9.18 19.38
C ASN A 8 1.64 -8.94 19.97
N LEU A 9 2.46 -9.98 19.94
CA LEU A 9 3.83 -10.04 20.39
C LEU A 9 4.64 -10.81 19.34
N PRO A 10 5.94 -10.53 19.18
CA PRO A 10 6.82 -11.25 18.26
C PRO A 10 7.19 -12.65 18.82
N ILE A 11 6.19 -13.39 19.30
CA ILE A 11 6.32 -14.73 19.86
C ILE A 11 5.43 -15.66 19.05
N ARG A 12 6.04 -16.65 18.40
CA ARG A 12 5.35 -17.63 17.53
C ARG A 12 4.64 -18.73 18.34
N LYS A 13 3.94 -18.32 19.40
CA LYS A 13 3.15 -19.19 20.27
C LYS A 13 1.85 -18.48 20.64
N SER A 14 0.82 -19.28 20.85
CA SER A 14 -0.42 -18.89 21.53
C SER A 14 -0.35 -19.32 23.00
N PHE A 15 -1.26 -18.77 23.81
CA PHE A 15 -1.28 -18.97 25.26
C PHE A 15 -2.66 -19.37 25.72
N ASP A 16 -2.73 -20.36 26.63
CA ASP A 16 -3.99 -20.82 27.20
C ASP A 16 -4.39 -19.95 28.40
N TYR A 17 -5.68 -19.61 28.47
CA TYR A 17 -6.30 -18.87 29.57
C TYR A 17 -7.60 -19.54 29.99
N HIS A 18 -7.95 -19.42 31.26
CA HIS A 18 -9.26 -19.82 31.74
C HIS A 18 -10.29 -18.75 31.39
N TRP A 19 -11.46 -19.17 30.89
CA TRP A 19 -12.60 -18.30 30.65
C TRP A 19 -13.42 -18.16 31.93
N PRO A 20 -13.43 -16.99 32.59
CA PRO A 20 -14.09 -16.84 33.89
C PRO A 20 -15.61 -16.70 33.75
N ASP A 21 -16.35 -17.24 34.73
CA ASP A 21 -17.82 -17.26 34.73
C ASP A 21 -18.47 -15.86 34.78
N LYS A 22 -17.71 -14.84 35.21
CA LYS A 22 -18.14 -13.43 35.20
C LYS A 22 -18.34 -12.85 33.80
N LEU A 23 -17.80 -13.48 32.76
CA LEU A 23 -18.03 -13.08 31.38
C LEU A 23 -19.29 -13.80 30.89
N THR A 24 -20.35 -13.03 30.66
CA THR A 24 -21.69 -13.51 30.30
C THR A 24 -21.75 -14.14 28.90
N LEU A 25 -20.84 -13.76 28.01
CA LEU A 25 -20.73 -14.33 26.66
C LEU A 25 -19.98 -15.66 26.66
N VAL A 26 -20.45 -16.60 25.86
CA VAL A 26 -19.76 -17.86 25.59
C VAL A 26 -18.49 -17.55 24.77
N PRO A 27 -17.33 -18.13 25.10
CA PRO A 27 -16.11 -17.89 24.34
C PRO A 27 -16.24 -18.41 22.93
N GLU A 28 -15.96 -17.56 21.95
CA GLU A 28 -15.92 -17.88 20.54
C GLU A 28 -14.56 -17.50 19.92
N LYS A 29 -14.14 -18.21 18.87
CA LYS A 29 -12.96 -17.85 18.10
C LYS A 29 -13.18 -16.50 17.42
N GLY A 30 -12.11 -15.72 17.28
CA GLY A 30 -12.13 -14.41 16.61
C GLY A 30 -12.53 -13.24 17.51
N LEU A 31 -12.95 -13.49 18.75
CA LEU A 31 -13.16 -12.43 19.74
C LEU A 31 -11.83 -11.82 20.20
N GLN A 32 -11.81 -10.50 20.37
CA GLN A 32 -10.70 -9.82 21.03
C GLN A 32 -10.87 -9.86 22.54
N VAL A 33 -9.76 -10.13 23.23
CA VAL A 33 -9.70 -10.20 24.70
C VAL A 33 -8.51 -9.44 25.22
N LEU A 34 -8.64 -8.93 26.44
CA LEU A 34 -7.52 -8.48 27.24
C LEU A 34 -7.14 -9.58 28.23
N VAL A 35 -5.85 -9.94 28.24
CA VAL A 35 -5.33 -11.00 29.12
C VAL A 35 -4.06 -10.55 29.84
N PRO A 36 -3.79 -11.09 31.04
CA PRO A 36 -2.54 -10.86 31.74
C PRO A 36 -1.40 -11.63 31.07
N PHE A 37 -0.24 -10.98 30.92
CA PHE A 37 0.98 -11.56 30.37
C PHE A 37 2.20 -11.04 31.15
N GLY A 38 2.76 -11.88 32.03
CA GLY A 38 3.73 -11.43 33.03
C GLY A 38 3.10 -10.39 33.97
N ALA A 39 3.76 -9.24 34.10
CA ALA A 39 3.28 -8.06 34.84
C ALA A 39 2.43 -7.09 33.99
N GLN A 40 2.31 -7.35 32.67
CA GLN A 40 1.57 -6.48 31.75
C GLN A 40 0.22 -7.10 31.37
N LYS A 41 -0.63 -6.30 30.76
CA LYS A 41 -1.83 -6.74 30.06
C LYS A 41 -1.61 -6.62 28.56
N LYS A 42 -2.12 -7.58 27.80
CA LYS A 42 -1.97 -7.62 26.35
C LYS A 42 -3.30 -7.92 25.69
N GLY A 43 -3.56 -7.20 24.60
CA GLY A 43 -4.61 -7.56 23.66
C GLY A 43 -4.25 -8.83 22.93
N GLY A 44 -5.25 -9.68 22.73
CA GLY A 44 -5.12 -10.88 21.94
C GLY A 44 -6.44 -11.27 21.29
N VAL A 45 -6.37 -12.26 20.41
CA VAL A 45 -7.53 -12.83 19.73
C VAL A 45 -7.66 -14.28 20.15
N ILE A 46 -8.88 -14.71 20.50
CA ILE A 46 -9.16 -16.12 20.76
C ILE A 46 -9.05 -16.89 19.45
N VAL A 47 -8.12 -17.83 19.37
CA VAL A 47 -7.88 -18.63 18.16
C VAL A 47 -8.46 -20.04 18.26
N ARG A 48 -8.67 -20.53 19.49
CA ARG A 48 -9.28 -21.85 19.75
C ARG A 48 -9.96 -21.86 21.11
N VAL A 49 -11.04 -22.62 21.22
CA VAL A 49 -11.72 -22.93 22.49
C VAL A 49 -11.50 -24.40 22.80
N LYS A 50 -11.10 -24.71 24.04
CA LYS A 50 -10.69 -26.03 24.50
C LYS A 50 -11.47 -26.45 25.74
N LYS A 51 -11.66 -27.76 25.90
CA LYS A 51 -12.18 -28.35 27.16
C LYS A 51 -11.09 -28.52 28.22
N HIS A 52 -9.87 -28.85 27.80
CA HIS A 52 -8.73 -29.13 28.68
C HIS A 52 -7.45 -28.42 28.18
N SER A 53 -6.54 -28.11 29.11
CA SER A 53 -5.18 -27.64 28.81
C SER A 53 -4.18 -28.59 29.46
N GLY A 54 -3.02 -28.76 28.84
CA GLY A 54 -1.88 -29.46 29.45
C GLY A 54 -1.18 -28.65 30.55
N ILE A 55 -1.62 -27.41 30.79
CA ILE A 55 -1.07 -26.51 31.80
C ILE A 55 -2.00 -26.48 33.01
N THR A 56 -1.45 -26.73 34.20
CA THR A 56 -2.22 -26.84 35.46
C THR A 56 -2.59 -25.49 36.07
N ARG A 57 -1.77 -24.45 35.89
CA ARG A 57 -2.01 -23.11 36.43
C ARG A 57 -2.25 -22.11 35.31
N LEU A 58 -3.53 -21.87 35.00
CA LEU A 58 -3.95 -20.88 34.00
C LEU A 58 -4.34 -19.56 34.67
N LYS A 59 -3.94 -18.44 34.06
CA LYS A 59 -4.52 -17.13 34.40
C LYS A 59 -5.89 -16.99 33.72
N ASN A 60 -6.74 -16.13 34.29
CA ASN A 60 -8.06 -15.83 33.70
C ASN A 60 -7.95 -14.81 32.57
N VAL A 61 -8.86 -14.90 31.59
CA VAL A 61 -9.18 -13.77 30.71
C VAL A 61 -9.70 -12.62 31.58
N GLU A 62 -9.22 -11.41 31.33
CA GLU A 62 -9.55 -10.29 32.19
C GLU A 62 -10.79 -9.54 31.73
N THR A 63 -10.85 -9.25 30.42
CA THR A 63 -11.92 -8.45 29.82
C THR A 63 -12.17 -8.91 28.39
N LEU A 64 -13.45 -9.05 28.03
CA LEU A 64 -13.89 -9.20 26.65
C LEU A 64 -14.00 -7.80 26.01
N VAL A 65 -13.44 -7.62 24.82
CA VAL A 65 -13.38 -6.32 24.14
C VAL A 65 -14.57 -6.11 23.21
N ASP A 66 -14.85 -7.12 22.39
CA ASP A 66 -15.91 -7.08 21.38
C ASP A 66 -17.01 -8.08 21.78
N GLU A 67 -18.27 -7.71 21.55
CA GLU A 67 -19.42 -8.60 21.78
C GLU A 67 -19.60 -9.64 20.66
N GLU A 68 -19.01 -9.39 19.48
CA GLU A 68 -19.07 -10.27 18.31
C GLU A 68 -17.67 -10.56 17.74
N PRO A 69 -17.41 -11.77 17.20
CA PRO A 69 -16.13 -12.14 16.61
C PRO A 69 -15.65 -11.16 15.55
N LEU A 70 -14.51 -10.53 15.79
CA LEU A 70 -13.91 -9.58 14.86
C LEU A 70 -13.33 -10.31 13.63
N PHE A 71 -12.84 -11.53 13.83
CA PHE A 71 -12.28 -12.38 12.79
C PHE A 71 -13.20 -13.56 12.50
N SER A 72 -13.56 -13.74 11.23
CA SER A 72 -14.20 -14.97 10.77
C SER A 72 -13.23 -16.15 10.78
N GLU A 73 -13.76 -17.37 10.71
CA GLU A 73 -12.92 -18.57 10.58
C GLU A 73 -12.02 -18.54 9.34
N GLU A 74 -12.53 -18.03 8.22
CA GLU A 74 -11.74 -17.78 6.99
C GLU A 74 -10.54 -16.86 7.28
N LEU A 75 -10.75 -15.72 7.95
CA LEU A 75 -9.68 -14.80 8.27
C LEU A 75 -8.68 -15.39 9.29
N LEU A 76 -9.14 -16.19 10.24
CA LEU A 76 -8.25 -16.90 11.16
C LEU A 76 -7.35 -17.89 10.40
N LYS A 77 -7.90 -18.65 9.44
CA LYS A 77 -7.11 -19.56 8.57
C LYS A 77 -6.11 -18.79 7.71
N LEU A 78 -6.56 -17.71 7.06
CA LEU A 78 -5.72 -16.87 6.21
C LEU A 78 -4.54 -16.24 6.98
N THR A 79 -4.82 -15.66 8.14
CA THR A 79 -3.79 -15.04 9.00
C THR A 79 -2.85 -16.09 9.59
N LYS A 80 -3.35 -17.30 9.89
CA LYS A 80 -2.53 -18.43 10.34
C LYS A 80 -1.56 -18.88 9.26
N TRP A 81 -2.06 -19.17 8.06
CA TRP A 81 -1.24 -19.53 6.91
C TRP A 81 -0.18 -18.46 6.61
N THR A 82 -0.60 -17.19 6.59
CA THR A 82 0.32 -16.05 6.37
C THR A 82 1.42 -16.03 7.43
N SER A 83 1.09 -16.25 8.70
CA SER A 83 2.08 -16.27 9.79
C SER A 83 3.08 -17.42 9.66
N GLU A 84 2.63 -18.59 9.19
CA GLU A 84 3.46 -19.78 9.02
C GLU A 84 4.37 -19.66 7.81
N TYR A 85 3.81 -19.26 6.66
CA TYR A 85 4.55 -19.11 5.41
C TYR A 85 5.59 -17.98 5.49
N TYR A 86 5.24 -16.83 6.08
CA TYR A 86 6.15 -15.68 6.21
C TYR A 86 6.94 -15.68 7.54
N PHE A 87 6.90 -16.77 8.30
CA PHE A 87 7.69 -16.98 9.51
C PHE A 87 7.58 -15.84 10.54
N CYS A 88 6.36 -15.41 10.85
CA CYS A 88 6.09 -14.39 11.88
C CYS A 88 5.10 -14.90 12.93
N ALA A 89 4.84 -14.10 13.98
CA ALA A 89 3.86 -14.49 14.99
C ALA A 89 2.43 -14.34 14.44
N TRP A 90 1.55 -15.24 14.84
CA TRP A 90 0.15 -15.18 14.41
C TRP A 90 -0.52 -13.90 14.91
N GLY A 91 -0.21 -13.45 16.13
CA GLY A 91 -0.74 -12.19 16.66
C GLY A 91 -0.28 -10.94 15.88
N GLU A 92 0.93 -10.92 15.34
CA GLU A 92 1.38 -9.83 14.45
C GLU A 92 0.55 -9.79 13.16
N THR A 93 0.24 -10.97 12.62
CA THR A 93 -0.57 -11.10 11.40
C THR A 93 -2.04 -10.73 11.64
N LEU A 94 -2.61 -11.15 12.77
CA LEU A 94 -3.96 -10.77 13.19
C LEU A 94 -4.06 -9.25 13.40
N ASN A 95 -3.05 -8.64 14.01
CA ASN A 95 -3.01 -7.20 14.18
C ASN A 95 -2.87 -6.45 12.84
N ALA A 96 -2.10 -6.98 11.89
CA ALA A 96 -1.99 -6.43 10.55
C ALA A 96 -3.28 -6.54 9.72
N ALA A 97 -4.16 -7.47 10.06
CA ALA A 97 -5.44 -7.71 9.39
C ALA A 97 -6.57 -6.75 9.83
N ILE A 98 -6.36 -5.92 10.87
CA ILE A 98 -7.36 -4.98 11.38
C ILE A 98 -6.94 -3.51 11.22
N PRO A 99 -7.89 -2.57 11.05
CA PRO A 99 -7.62 -1.14 11.10
C PRO A 99 -6.94 -0.72 12.41
N GLY A 100 -6.00 0.23 12.35
CA GLY A 100 -5.34 0.77 13.55
C GLY A 100 -6.31 1.40 14.55
N GLY A 101 -7.48 1.86 14.09
CA GLY A 101 -8.58 2.31 14.94
C GLY A 101 -9.15 1.24 15.88
N LEU A 102 -9.03 -0.05 15.52
CA LEU A 102 -9.45 -1.21 16.33
C LEU A 102 -8.35 -1.68 17.30
N ALA A 103 -7.15 -1.09 17.24
CA ALA A 103 -6.11 -1.41 18.20
C ALA A 103 -6.54 -0.97 19.61
N LEU A 104 -6.31 -1.84 20.59
CA LEU A 104 -6.65 -1.57 21.97
C LEU A 104 -5.78 -0.46 22.55
N ARG A 105 -6.41 0.54 23.16
CA ARG A 105 -5.73 1.57 23.93
C ARG A 105 -5.71 1.18 25.40
N LEU A 106 -4.51 0.88 25.87
CA LEU A 106 -4.23 0.67 27.28
C LEU A 106 -3.64 1.96 27.86
N ARG A 107 -4.20 2.43 28.98
CA ARG A 107 -3.54 3.44 29.82
C ARG A 107 -2.67 2.70 30.83
N THR A 108 -1.37 2.98 30.80
CA THR A 108 -0.47 2.56 31.89
C THR A 108 -0.43 3.67 32.92
N THR A 109 -0.78 3.35 34.16
CA THR A 109 -0.67 4.22 35.34
C THR A 109 0.38 3.63 36.27
N TYR A 110 1.25 4.49 36.78
CA TYR A 110 2.28 4.19 37.75
C TYR A 110 1.83 4.66 39.13
N THR A 111 1.93 3.76 40.11
CA THR A 111 1.51 3.99 41.49
C THR A 111 2.67 3.65 42.42
N PRO A 112 3.26 4.64 43.11
CA PRO A 112 4.24 4.39 44.15
C PRO A 112 3.70 3.44 45.21
N GLN A 113 4.52 2.48 45.62
CA GLN A 113 4.21 1.56 46.72
C GLN A 113 4.81 2.03 48.05
N THR A 114 5.72 3.01 48.00
CA THR A 114 6.39 3.59 49.15
C THR A 114 6.15 5.10 49.22
N THR A 115 6.17 5.65 50.44
CA THR A 115 5.97 7.09 50.71
C THR A 115 7.08 7.96 50.12
N SER A 116 8.27 7.39 49.93
CA SER A 116 9.38 8.00 49.20
C SER A 116 9.94 7.01 48.18
N LEU A 117 10.23 7.50 46.97
CA LEU A 117 10.86 6.71 45.92
C LEU A 117 12.38 6.91 45.99
N PRO A 118 13.17 5.82 46.03
CA PRO A 118 14.63 5.94 46.14
C PRO A 118 15.23 6.58 44.89
N GLY A 119 16.05 7.62 45.06
CA GLY A 119 16.69 8.34 43.95
C GLY A 119 15.74 9.23 43.14
N LEU A 120 14.63 9.67 43.73
CA LEU A 120 13.69 10.61 43.08
C LEU A 120 14.35 11.94 42.72
N ASP A 121 15.26 12.40 43.57
CA ASP A 121 16.13 13.58 43.42
C ASP A 121 17.15 13.47 42.28
N THR A 122 17.38 12.26 41.77
CA THR A 122 18.31 12.03 40.65
C THR A 122 17.66 12.18 39.28
N LEU A 123 16.33 12.34 39.24
CA LEU A 123 15.60 12.58 37.99
C LEU A 123 15.81 13.99 37.45
N SER A 124 15.57 14.16 36.16
CA SER A 124 15.39 15.49 35.56
C SER A 124 14.24 16.26 36.25
N GLN A 125 14.33 17.60 36.26
CA GLN A 125 13.36 18.46 36.96
C GLN A 125 11.89 18.18 36.59
N LYS A 126 11.58 18.01 35.30
CA LYS A 126 10.18 17.83 34.86
C LYS A 126 9.57 16.50 35.33
N PRO A 127 10.22 15.33 35.17
CA PRO A 127 9.78 14.08 35.77
C PRO A 127 9.66 14.13 37.30
N GLN A 128 10.59 14.79 37.99
CA GLN A 128 10.54 14.95 39.44
C GLN A 128 9.30 15.74 39.89
N ILE A 129 9.05 16.90 39.27
CA ILE A 129 7.88 17.75 39.55
C ILE A 129 6.56 16.98 39.30
N LEU A 130 6.49 16.15 38.26
CA LEU A 130 5.30 15.34 37.97
C LEU A 130 4.97 14.40 39.15
N ILE A 131 5.98 13.75 39.72
CA ILE A 131 5.80 12.81 40.84
C ILE A 131 5.51 13.57 42.15
N ASP A 132 6.16 14.71 42.39
CA ASP A 132 5.93 15.52 43.59
C ASP A 132 4.52 16.13 43.62
N THR A 133 3.93 16.43 42.45
CA THR A 133 2.60 17.04 42.33
C THR A 133 1.45 16.04 42.29
N GLN A 134 1.71 14.76 41.98
CA GLN A 134 0.67 13.76 41.79
C GLN A 134 1.01 12.43 42.47
N SER A 135 0.06 11.86 43.20
CA SER A 135 0.22 10.57 43.87
C SER A 135 0.30 9.37 42.91
N THR A 136 -0.18 9.53 41.68
CA THR A 136 -0.05 8.55 40.58
C THR A 136 0.08 9.32 39.28
N TRP A 137 0.85 8.79 38.34
CA TRP A 137 1.01 9.41 37.01
C TRP A 137 0.86 8.36 35.90
N THR A 138 0.57 8.82 34.70
CA THR A 138 0.45 7.98 33.51
C THR A 138 1.76 7.94 32.71
N GLN A 139 1.91 6.91 31.88
CA GLN A 139 3.02 6.84 30.94
C GLN A 139 3.04 7.99 29.93
N GLN A 140 1.88 8.55 29.57
CA GLN A 140 1.82 9.72 28.68
C GLN A 140 2.33 10.98 29.38
N GLU A 141 1.93 11.24 30.62
CA GLU A 141 2.44 12.37 31.40
C GLU A 141 3.95 12.25 31.60
N TRP A 142 4.45 11.05 31.91
CA TRP A 142 5.89 10.79 31.99
C TRP A 142 6.63 11.14 30.70
N LEU A 143 6.12 10.72 29.54
CA LEU A 143 6.75 11.02 28.24
C LEU A 143 6.66 12.51 27.87
N GLN A 144 5.59 13.21 28.26
CA GLN A 144 5.44 14.65 28.04
C GLN A 144 6.48 15.48 28.83
N CYS A 145 7.03 14.93 29.91
CA CYS A 145 8.16 15.53 30.62
C CYS A 145 9.48 15.48 29.83
N ASN A 146 9.52 14.76 28.70
CA ASN A 146 10.72 14.51 27.88
C ASN A 146 11.91 13.95 28.69
N PRO A 147 11.72 12.79 29.36
CA PRO A 147 12.72 12.16 30.23
C PRO A 147 13.94 11.71 29.43
N ASP A 148 15.11 11.75 30.06
CA ASP A 148 16.34 11.24 29.46
C ASP A 148 16.52 9.72 29.68
N GLU A 149 17.64 9.17 29.20
CA GLU A 149 17.89 7.73 29.33
C GLU A 149 18.11 7.29 30.78
N ARG A 150 18.62 8.17 31.65
CA ARG A 150 18.82 7.90 33.09
C ARG A 150 17.48 7.86 33.80
N ASP A 151 16.59 8.80 33.50
CA ASP A 151 15.21 8.83 34.01
C ASP A 151 14.49 7.53 33.64
N HIS A 152 14.62 7.08 32.39
CA HIS A 152 14.07 5.80 31.94
C HIS A 152 14.70 4.59 32.63
N GLN A 153 15.98 4.64 32.98
CA GLN A 153 16.65 3.58 33.72
C GLN A 153 16.20 3.53 35.18
N GLN A 154 15.99 4.70 35.80
CA GLN A 154 15.49 4.80 37.17
C GLN A 154 14.04 4.31 37.29
N LEU A 155 13.16 4.69 36.35
CA LEU A 155 11.79 4.15 36.29
C LEU A 155 11.81 2.62 36.11
N ARG A 156 12.70 2.08 35.28
CA ARG A 156 12.88 0.62 35.13
C ARG A 156 13.35 -0.04 36.42
N ASN A 157 14.24 0.59 37.18
CA ASN A 157 14.69 0.11 38.48
C ASN A 157 13.58 0.12 39.54
N TRP A 158 12.72 1.14 39.55
CA TRP A 158 11.58 1.18 40.47
C TRP A 158 10.56 0.09 40.17
N LEU A 159 10.31 -0.18 38.88
CA LEU A 159 9.42 -1.25 38.45
C LEU A 159 10.00 -2.64 38.77
N SER A 160 11.32 -2.84 38.69
CA SER A 160 11.95 -4.14 38.94
C SER A 160 12.09 -4.48 40.43
N LYS A 161 12.11 -3.46 41.29
CA LYS A 161 12.21 -3.60 42.76
C LYS A 161 10.87 -3.36 43.48
N ASP A 162 9.76 -3.34 42.74
CA ASP A 162 8.40 -3.13 43.28
C ASP A 162 8.19 -1.80 44.06
N HIS A 163 9.06 -0.80 43.87
CA HIS A 163 8.85 0.54 44.43
C HIS A 163 7.71 1.29 43.74
N VAL A 164 7.49 0.99 42.46
CA VAL A 164 6.39 1.52 41.66
C VAL A 164 5.65 0.34 41.05
N GLN A 165 4.34 0.30 41.20
CA GLN A 165 3.48 -0.66 40.54
C GLN A 165 2.94 -0.05 39.24
N SER A 166 3.06 -0.77 38.13
CA SER A 166 2.38 -0.41 36.89
C SER A 166 1.04 -1.13 36.80
N THR A 167 -0.04 -0.37 36.66
CA THR A 167 -1.38 -0.91 36.35
C THR A 167 -1.78 -0.49 34.95
N GLN A 168 -2.44 -1.39 34.22
CA GLN A 168 -2.95 -1.11 32.89
C GLN A 168 -4.47 -1.21 32.88
N VAL A 169 -5.13 -0.18 32.35
CA VAL A 169 -6.58 -0.13 32.21
C VAL A 169 -6.93 0.03 30.73
N LEU A 170 -7.90 -0.76 30.26
CA LEU A 170 -8.45 -0.62 28.92
C LEU A 170 -9.27 0.67 28.85
N ILE A 171 -8.84 1.63 28.03
CA ILE A 171 -9.61 2.84 27.74
C ILE A 171 -10.67 2.56 26.65
N GLY A 172 -10.45 1.50 25.87
CA GLY A 172 -11.28 1.09 24.74
C GLY A 172 -10.47 0.99 23.46
N GLN A 173 -11.15 1.07 22.32
CA GLN A 173 -10.53 1.12 21.00
C GLN A 173 -10.10 2.56 20.64
N LYS A 174 -9.12 2.69 19.73
CA LYS A 174 -8.59 3.98 19.26
C LYS A 174 -9.65 4.84 18.57
N THR A 175 -10.57 4.21 17.85
CA THR A 175 -11.67 4.87 17.12
C THR A 175 -13.01 4.34 17.61
N LYS A 176 -13.98 5.25 17.81
CA LYS A 176 -15.38 4.89 18.08
C LYS A 176 -16.25 5.10 16.83
N PRO A 177 -17.39 4.40 16.70
CA PRO A 177 -18.42 4.74 15.73
C PRO A 177 -18.81 6.21 15.83
N LYS A 178 -18.95 6.90 14.68
CA LYS A 178 -19.48 8.26 14.67
C LYS A 178 -21.00 8.19 14.82
N MET A 179 -21.51 8.78 15.89
CA MET A 179 -22.94 8.93 16.13
C MET A 179 -23.31 10.37 15.83
N GLU A 180 -24.36 10.57 15.04
CA GLU A 180 -24.94 11.89 14.81
C GLU A 180 -26.35 11.92 15.39
N ARG A 181 -26.76 13.10 15.85
CA ARG A 181 -28.11 13.31 16.37
C ARG A 181 -29.06 13.51 15.21
N TRP A 182 -30.08 12.67 15.13
CA TRP A 182 -31.10 12.69 14.09
C TRP A 182 -32.47 13.03 14.67
N ILE A 183 -33.33 13.50 13.78
CA ILE A 183 -34.68 13.95 14.07
C ILE A 183 -35.62 13.10 13.22
N ARG A 184 -36.56 12.41 13.87
CA ARG A 184 -37.62 11.63 13.19
C ARG A 184 -38.95 12.32 13.38
N LEU A 185 -39.73 12.41 12.31
CA LEU A 185 -41.11 12.86 12.38
C LEU A 185 -42.03 11.72 12.88
N LEU A 186 -42.72 11.93 13.99
CA LEU A 186 -43.68 10.97 14.54
C LEU A 186 -45.10 11.26 14.06
N LYS A 187 -45.48 12.54 14.00
CA LYS A 187 -46.79 13.00 13.55
C LYS A 187 -46.64 14.07 12.49
N PRO A 188 -47.11 13.84 11.25
CA PRO A 188 -47.14 14.88 10.23
C PRO A 188 -48.00 16.05 10.72
N ASP A 189 -47.53 17.27 10.46
CA ASP A 189 -48.31 18.45 10.81
C ASP A 189 -49.58 18.49 9.95
N ASN A 190 -50.69 18.88 10.56
CA ASN A 190 -51.92 19.20 9.84
C ASN A 190 -51.99 20.73 9.81
N PRO A 191 -51.46 21.40 8.78
CA PRO A 191 -51.43 22.85 8.77
C PRO A 191 -52.87 23.38 8.74
N LYS A 192 -53.30 24.01 9.84
CA LYS A 192 -54.42 24.96 9.74
C LYS A 192 -53.95 26.08 8.81
N ASN A 193 -54.55 26.14 7.61
CA ASN A 193 -54.32 27.15 6.58
C ASN A 193 -54.23 28.56 7.20
N SER A 194 -53.02 29.05 7.41
CA SER A 194 -52.77 30.46 7.70
C SER A 194 -51.84 30.99 6.63
N VAL A 195 -52.43 31.84 5.79
CA VAL A 195 -51.80 32.48 4.62
C VAL A 195 -50.88 33.59 5.11
N SER A 196 -49.74 33.23 5.71
CA SER A 196 -48.66 34.16 6.07
C SER A 196 -47.56 34.12 5.01
N ARG A 197 -47.14 35.29 4.51
CA ARG A 197 -46.02 35.44 3.55
C ARG A 197 -44.64 35.04 4.11
N ARG A 198 -44.49 34.92 5.45
CA ARG A 198 -43.26 34.42 6.09
C ARG A 198 -43.57 33.12 6.83
N LYS A 199 -42.96 32.03 6.37
CA LYS A 199 -43.03 30.73 7.03
C LYS A 199 -42.39 30.83 8.41
N THR A 200 -43.09 30.35 9.43
CA THR A 200 -42.51 30.22 10.78
C THR A 200 -41.42 29.15 10.79
N LYS A 201 -40.48 29.22 11.74
CA LYS A 201 -39.44 28.18 11.91
C LYS A 201 -40.05 26.79 12.07
N ARG A 202 -41.22 26.69 12.73
CA ARG A 202 -42.00 25.45 12.87
C ARG A 202 -42.41 24.90 11.51
N GLN A 203 -42.99 25.73 10.65
CA GLN A 203 -43.41 25.35 9.29
C GLN A 203 -42.21 24.93 8.42
N GLN A 204 -41.08 25.64 8.51
CA GLN A 204 -39.86 25.27 7.79
C GLN A 204 -39.33 23.89 8.21
N ILE A 205 -39.33 23.61 9.52
CA ILE A 205 -38.91 22.31 10.05
C ILE A 205 -39.85 21.19 9.59
N PHE A 206 -41.17 21.41 9.62
CA PHE A 206 -42.13 20.41 9.14
C PHE A 206 -42.10 20.19 7.63
N GLU A 207 -41.85 21.21 6.82
CA GLU A 207 -41.64 21.01 5.37
C GLU A 207 -40.44 20.10 5.11
N ILE A 208 -39.31 20.39 5.75
CA ILE A 208 -38.09 19.58 5.64
C ILE A 208 -38.35 18.14 6.11
N LEU A 209 -39.07 17.96 7.23
CA LEU A 209 -39.39 16.64 7.79
C LEU A 209 -40.48 15.88 7.01
N ASN A 210 -41.37 16.58 6.31
CA ASN A 210 -42.38 15.96 5.44
C ASN A 210 -41.74 15.48 4.13
N GLU A 211 -40.75 16.20 3.59
CA GLU A 211 -39.93 15.76 2.47
C GLU A 211 -39.02 14.59 2.86
N ASN A 212 -38.39 14.66 4.04
CA ASN A 212 -37.49 13.65 4.58
C ASN A 212 -37.89 13.28 6.01
N ARG A 213 -38.60 12.16 6.18
CA ARG A 213 -39.12 11.70 7.48
C ARG A 213 -38.07 11.60 8.59
N GLU A 214 -36.81 11.42 8.21
CA GLU A 214 -35.66 11.49 9.09
C GLU A 214 -34.61 12.45 8.51
N ILE A 215 -34.06 13.32 9.35
CA ILE A 215 -32.99 14.24 8.94
C ILE A 215 -31.97 14.44 10.05
N CYS A 216 -30.71 14.69 9.69
CA CYS A 216 -29.66 15.02 10.63
C CYS A 216 -29.90 16.40 11.27
N TRP A 217 -29.61 16.51 12.57
CA TRP A 217 -29.74 17.77 13.31
C TRP A 217 -28.92 18.91 12.68
N SER A 218 -27.70 18.62 12.22
CA SER A 218 -26.83 19.63 11.58
C SER A 218 -27.40 20.14 10.26
N ASP A 219 -28.07 19.30 9.48
CA ASP A 219 -28.68 19.71 8.21
C ASP A 219 -29.85 20.67 8.45
N VAL A 220 -30.62 20.45 9.52
CA VAL A 220 -31.67 21.39 9.94
C VAL A 220 -31.07 22.72 10.41
N GLN A 221 -29.95 22.70 11.13
CA GLN A 221 -29.24 23.92 11.52
C GLN A 221 -28.69 24.71 10.32
N ASN A 222 -28.26 24.03 9.26
CA ASN A 222 -27.77 24.67 8.04
C ASN A 222 -28.91 25.28 7.20
N ARG A 223 -30.11 24.70 7.25
CA ARG A 223 -31.27 25.15 6.44
C ARG A 223 -32.21 26.11 7.19
N VAL A 224 -32.25 26.03 8.52
CA VAL A 224 -33.15 26.83 9.38
C VAL A 224 -32.33 27.61 10.40
N ASN A 225 -32.47 28.92 10.43
CA ASN A 225 -31.74 29.77 11.38
C ASN A 225 -32.21 29.53 12.84
N ALA A 226 -31.27 29.14 13.70
CA ALA A 226 -31.46 28.86 15.13
C ALA A 226 -32.70 27.98 15.43
N PRO A 227 -32.71 26.69 15.00
CA PRO A 227 -33.87 25.81 15.10
C PRO A 227 -34.02 25.13 16.47
N SER A 228 -33.00 25.20 17.33
CA SER A 228 -32.87 24.40 18.55
C SER A 228 -34.08 24.52 19.49
N GLN A 229 -34.61 25.73 19.70
CA GLN A 229 -35.76 25.95 20.60
C GLN A 229 -37.06 25.42 19.99
N ALA A 230 -37.27 25.59 18.69
CA ALA A 230 -38.43 25.07 17.98
C ALA A 230 -38.42 23.53 17.97
N LEU A 231 -37.26 22.91 17.74
CA LEU A 231 -37.10 21.46 17.78
C LEU A 231 -37.36 20.89 19.19
N LYS A 232 -36.87 21.54 20.25
CA LYS A 232 -37.16 21.11 21.63
C LYS A 232 -38.67 21.13 21.91
N LYS A 233 -39.35 22.23 21.56
CA LYS A 233 -40.80 22.38 21.72
C LYS A 233 -41.58 21.32 20.92
N LEU A 234 -41.18 21.05 19.68
CA LEU A 234 -41.80 20.01 18.85
C LEU A 234 -41.61 18.60 19.42
N LYS A 235 -40.50 18.33 20.11
CA LYS A 235 -40.30 17.06 20.82
C LYS A 235 -41.18 16.97 22.06
N GLU A 236 -41.28 18.04 22.85
CA GLU A 236 -42.15 18.11 24.04
C GLU A 236 -43.63 17.91 23.67
N GLU A 237 -44.05 18.46 22.54
CA GLU A 237 -45.40 18.28 21.97
C GLU A 237 -45.60 16.91 21.27
N GLY A 238 -44.57 16.07 21.20
CA GLY A 238 -44.65 14.71 20.65
C GLY A 238 -44.76 14.62 19.13
N HIS A 239 -44.40 15.68 18.40
CA HIS A 239 -44.38 15.68 16.93
C HIS A 239 -43.11 15.06 16.36
N ILE A 240 -41.98 15.18 17.07
CA ILE A 240 -40.68 14.67 16.63
C ILE A 240 -39.96 13.90 17.75
N GLU A 241 -39.05 13.02 17.37
CA GLU A 241 -38.16 12.30 18.28
C GLU A 241 -36.70 12.64 17.97
N PHE A 242 -35.86 12.73 19.02
CA PHE A 242 -34.41 12.74 18.86
C PHE A 242 -33.86 11.37 19.15
N PHE A 243 -33.05 10.86 18.23
CA PHE A 243 -32.33 9.61 18.40
C PHE A 243 -30.91 9.78 17.85
N GLU A 244 -30.00 8.91 18.27
CA GLU A 244 -28.67 8.86 17.69
C GLU A 244 -28.64 7.83 16.56
N LYS A 245 -28.09 8.23 15.41
CA LYS A 245 -27.92 7.36 14.25
C LYS A 245 -26.43 7.23 13.96
N ARG A 246 -25.96 6.00 13.74
CA ARG A 246 -24.59 5.75 13.32
C ARG A 246 -24.38 6.27 11.90
N VAL A 247 -23.34 7.06 11.70
CA VAL A 247 -22.93 7.59 10.39
C VAL A 247 -21.54 7.08 10.06
N TYR A 248 -21.36 6.60 8.83
CA TYR A 248 -20.08 6.09 8.35
C TYR A 248 -19.29 7.22 7.70
N ARG A 249 -18.10 7.52 8.22
CA ARG A 249 -17.14 8.43 7.56
C ARG A 249 -16.71 7.82 6.22
N ARG A 250 -16.72 8.63 5.15
CA ARG A 250 -16.34 8.22 3.79
C ARG A 250 -15.07 8.97 3.37
N PHE A 251 -14.19 8.32 2.62
CA PHE A 251 -12.89 8.88 2.20
C PHE A 251 -13.00 9.99 1.14
N MET A 252 -13.95 9.90 0.22
CA MET A 252 -14.11 10.87 -0.87
C MET A 252 -15.18 11.90 -0.53
N GLU A 253 -14.87 13.18 -0.73
CA GLU A 253 -15.82 14.29 -0.62
C GLU A 253 -16.78 14.31 -1.82
N GLY A 254 -18.00 14.81 -1.60
CA GLY A 254 -19.09 14.78 -2.59
C GLY A 254 -19.96 13.53 -2.46
N GLY A 255 -21.23 13.65 -2.88
CA GLY A 255 -22.19 12.55 -2.86
C GLY A 255 -21.76 11.34 -3.69
N LEU A 256 -22.64 10.35 -3.80
CA LEU A 256 -22.43 9.29 -4.77
C LEU A 256 -22.42 9.89 -6.19
N PRO A 257 -21.48 9.49 -7.06
CA PRO A 257 -21.53 9.89 -8.46
C PRO A 257 -22.81 9.36 -9.11
N GLU A 258 -23.26 10.02 -10.17
CA GLU A 258 -24.33 9.48 -11.01
C GLU A 258 -23.92 8.12 -11.59
N ILE A 259 -24.88 7.20 -11.64
CA ILE A 259 -24.63 5.84 -12.11
C ILE A 259 -24.51 5.85 -13.64
N GLU A 260 -23.34 5.47 -14.16
CA GLU A 260 -23.08 5.35 -15.58
C GLU A 260 -23.43 3.94 -16.10
N PRO A 261 -23.91 3.82 -17.36
CA PRO A 261 -24.14 2.51 -17.98
C PRO A 261 -22.83 1.77 -18.25
N PHE A 262 -22.91 0.44 -18.26
CA PHE A 262 -21.78 -0.41 -18.66
C PHE A 262 -21.48 -0.25 -20.15
N LYS A 263 -20.19 -0.23 -20.51
CA LYS A 263 -19.76 -0.18 -21.91
C LYS A 263 -19.90 -1.56 -22.55
N GLU A 264 -20.02 -1.60 -23.87
CA GLU A 264 -19.93 -2.85 -24.61
C GLU A 264 -18.48 -3.34 -24.66
N LEU A 265 -18.29 -4.64 -24.43
CA LEU A 265 -16.97 -5.28 -24.53
C LEU A 265 -16.62 -5.48 -26.01
N THR A 266 -15.34 -5.30 -26.35
CA THR A 266 -14.83 -5.71 -27.67
C THR A 266 -14.91 -7.24 -27.81
N PRO A 267 -14.84 -7.80 -29.03
CA PRO A 267 -14.84 -9.25 -29.24
C PRO A 267 -13.75 -9.99 -28.43
N GLU A 268 -12.53 -9.43 -28.38
CA GLU A 268 -11.42 -9.97 -27.58
C GLU A 268 -11.76 -9.96 -26.08
N GLN A 269 -12.27 -8.83 -25.57
CA GLN A 269 -12.67 -8.70 -24.17
C GLN A 269 -13.83 -9.62 -23.79
N LYS A 270 -14.77 -9.84 -24.72
CA LYS A 270 -15.91 -10.74 -24.52
C LYS A 270 -15.45 -12.19 -24.39
N SER A 271 -14.54 -12.65 -25.25
CA SER A 271 -13.96 -14.00 -25.16
C SER A 271 -13.22 -14.23 -23.83
N VAL A 272 -12.45 -13.25 -23.38
CA VAL A 272 -11.80 -13.27 -22.06
C VAL A 272 -12.84 -13.33 -20.94
N PHE A 273 -13.89 -12.51 -21.01
CA PHE A 273 -14.94 -12.47 -20.00
C PHE A 273 -15.74 -13.77 -19.92
N GLU A 274 -16.05 -14.42 -21.04
CA GLU A 274 -16.79 -15.70 -21.07
C GLU A 274 -16.07 -16.78 -20.27
N LYS A 275 -14.74 -16.89 -20.41
CA LYS A 275 -13.92 -17.82 -19.61
C LYS A 275 -13.96 -17.51 -18.12
N LEU A 276 -13.91 -16.23 -17.75
CA LEU A 276 -14.01 -15.81 -16.35
C LEU A 276 -15.39 -16.13 -15.78
N SER A 277 -16.43 -15.85 -16.56
CA SER A 277 -17.83 -16.05 -16.19
C SER A 277 -18.12 -17.51 -15.84
N ASP A 278 -17.57 -18.47 -16.60
CA ASP A 278 -17.72 -19.91 -16.31
C ASP A 278 -17.24 -20.27 -14.89
N SER A 279 -16.02 -19.87 -14.53
CA SER A 279 -15.48 -20.13 -13.19
C SER A 279 -16.28 -19.44 -12.06
N LEU A 280 -16.79 -18.22 -12.33
CA LEU A 280 -17.58 -17.44 -11.38
C LEU A 280 -18.94 -18.09 -11.12
N GLN A 281 -19.62 -18.53 -12.17
CA GLN A 281 -20.93 -19.18 -12.11
C GLN A 281 -20.83 -20.55 -11.42
N ASN A 282 -19.82 -21.34 -11.74
CA ASN A 282 -19.59 -22.65 -11.14
C ASN A 282 -19.05 -22.57 -9.69
N GLY A 283 -18.55 -21.41 -9.25
CA GLY A 283 -17.95 -21.24 -7.92
C GLY A 283 -16.69 -22.07 -7.73
N THR A 284 -15.91 -22.25 -8.79
CA THR A 284 -14.68 -23.03 -8.78
C THR A 284 -13.48 -22.10 -8.69
N TYR A 285 -12.56 -22.39 -7.75
CA TYR A 285 -11.27 -21.71 -7.72
C TYR A 285 -10.52 -21.91 -9.03
N ARG A 286 -10.16 -20.80 -9.68
CA ARG A 286 -9.23 -20.73 -10.79
C ARG A 286 -8.44 -19.43 -10.73
N THR A 287 -7.17 -19.50 -11.09
CA THR A 287 -6.33 -18.30 -11.21
C THR A 287 -6.04 -18.02 -12.68
N TYR A 288 -6.38 -16.83 -13.12
CA TYR A 288 -6.16 -16.34 -14.47
C TYR A 288 -5.10 -15.25 -14.47
N LEU A 289 -4.20 -15.29 -15.46
CA LEU A 289 -3.31 -14.17 -15.80
C LEU A 289 -3.86 -13.47 -17.02
N LEU A 290 -4.39 -12.26 -16.85
CA LEU A 290 -4.80 -11.37 -17.94
C LEU A 290 -3.62 -10.52 -18.39
N GLU A 291 -2.95 -10.98 -19.44
CA GLU A 291 -1.90 -10.26 -20.12
C GLU A 291 -2.49 -9.36 -21.21
N GLY A 292 -2.43 -8.06 -21.01
CA GLY A 292 -2.95 -7.10 -21.99
C GLY A 292 -2.13 -5.82 -22.02
N ILE A 293 -1.76 -5.39 -23.23
CA ILE A 293 -0.95 -4.18 -23.41
C ILE A 293 -1.62 -2.94 -22.80
N THR A 294 -0.83 -1.92 -22.49
CA THR A 294 -1.36 -0.68 -21.90
C THR A 294 -2.35 -0.02 -22.87
N GLY A 295 -3.60 0.15 -22.42
CA GLY A 295 -4.70 0.67 -23.26
C GLY A 295 -5.61 -0.41 -23.87
N SER A 296 -5.41 -1.70 -23.59
CA SER A 296 -6.27 -2.79 -24.10
C SER A 296 -7.63 -2.93 -23.40
N GLY A 297 -7.87 -2.17 -22.33
CA GLY A 297 -9.16 -2.17 -21.64
C GLY A 297 -9.35 -3.22 -20.55
N LYS A 298 -8.27 -3.74 -19.94
CA LYS A 298 -8.33 -4.67 -18.81
C LYS A 298 -9.35 -4.27 -17.73
N THR A 299 -9.43 -2.97 -17.43
CA THR A 299 -10.39 -2.44 -16.44
C THR A 299 -11.85 -2.73 -16.80
N GLU A 300 -12.25 -2.69 -18.07
CA GLU A 300 -13.64 -3.00 -18.46
C GLU A 300 -13.94 -4.49 -18.23
N VAL A 301 -12.97 -5.39 -18.46
CA VAL A 301 -13.10 -6.81 -18.10
C VAL A 301 -13.30 -6.97 -16.59
N TYR A 302 -12.55 -6.23 -15.75
CA TYR A 302 -12.74 -6.27 -14.30
C TYR A 302 -14.14 -5.81 -13.89
N LEU A 303 -14.63 -4.70 -14.45
CA LEU A 303 -15.97 -4.18 -14.17
C LEU A 303 -17.05 -5.21 -14.55
N HIS A 304 -16.92 -5.88 -15.68
CA HIS A 304 -17.86 -6.93 -16.10
C HIS A 304 -17.80 -8.16 -15.22
N ALA A 305 -16.60 -8.61 -14.81
CA ALA A 305 -16.43 -9.72 -13.87
C ALA A 305 -17.06 -9.42 -12.50
N VAL A 306 -16.87 -8.21 -11.99
CA VAL A 306 -17.47 -7.77 -10.71
C VAL A 306 -18.98 -7.66 -10.81
N ARG A 307 -19.50 -7.17 -11.95
CA ARG A 307 -20.95 -7.15 -12.22
C ARG A 307 -21.55 -8.56 -12.18
N GLU A 308 -20.88 -9.53 -12.79
CA GLU A 308 -21.35 -10.92 -12.80
C GLU A 308 -21.31 -11.54 -11.40
N ALA A 309 -20.20 -11.35 -10.67
CA ALA A 309 -20.08 -11.83 -9.29
C ALA A 309 -21.16 -11.21 -8.37
N GLN A 310 -21.48 -9.92 -8.53
CA GLN A 310 -22.57 -9.28 -7.78
C GLN A 310 -23.95 -9.88 -8.09
N LYS A 311 -24.25 -10.20 -9.36
CA LYS A 311 -25.51 -10.87 -9.72
C LYS A 311 -25.66 -12.24 -9.04
N LEU A 312 -24.53 -12.91 -8.80
CA LEU A 312 -24.45 -14.18 -8.07
C LEU A 312 -24.46 -14.01 -6.54
N GLY A 313 -24.63 -12.78 -6.03
CA GLY A 313 -24.61 -12.47 -4.59
C GLY A 313 -23.23 -12.60 -3.94
N LYS A 314 -22.16 -12.62 -4.72
CA LYS A 314 -20.78 -12.78 -4.23
C LYS A 314 -20.10 -11.43 -4.02
N SER A 315 -19.20 -11.37 -3.03
CA SER A 315 -18.34 -10.21 -2.80
C SER A 315 -17.08 -10.25 -3.67
N CYS A 316 -16.52 -9.06 -3.93
CA CYS A 316 -15.37 -8.87 -4.81
C CYS A 316 -14.27 -8.09 -4.11
N LEU A 317 -13.03 -8.58 -4.21
CA LEU A 317 -11.83 -7.88 -3.77
C LEU A 317 -11.05 -7.38 -4.97
N ILE A 318 -10.72 -6.10 -5.01
CA ILE A 318 -9.89 -5.48 -6.04
C ILE A 318 -8.66 -4.89 -5.35
N LEU A 319 -7.53 -5.54 -5.53
CA LEU A 319 -6.24 -5.09 -5.05
C LEU A 319 -5.56 -4.23 -6.11
N VAL A 320 -5.08 -3.06 -5.70
CA VAL A 320 -4.35 -2.12 -6.56
C VAL A 320 -3.04 -1.68 -5.88
N PRO A 321 -2.05 -1.19 -6.63
CA PRO A 321 -0.80 -0.67 -6.06
C PRO A 321 -1.02 0.51 -5.07
N GLU A 322 -0.32 0.46 -3.92
CA GLU A 322 -0.62 1.21 -2.67
C GLU A 322 -0.68 2.75 -2.79
N ILE A 323 0.14 3.37 -3.64
CA ILE A 323 0.39 4.82 -3.62
C ILE A 323 -0.56 5.59 -4.56
N SER A 324 -1.34 4.88 -5.36
CA SER A 324 -2.29 5.48 -6.27
C SER A 324 -3.42 4.49 -6.52
N LEU A 325 -4.31 4.34 -5.52
CA LEU A 325 -5.72 4.20 -5.87
C LEU A 325 -6.00 5.40 -6.76
N THR A 326 -5.90 5.24 -8.08
CA THR A 326 -6.12 6.38 -8.94
C THR A 326 -7.57 6.78 -8.69
N PRO A 327 -7.83 8.05 -8.34
CA PRO A 327 -9.20 8.52 -8.24
C PRO A 327 -10.00 8.11 -9.48
N GLN A 328 -9.34 8.00 -10.64
CA GLN A 328 -9.88 7.42 -11.86
C GLN A 328 -10.44 6.01 -11.71
N LEU A 329 -9.65 5.02 -11.26
CA LEU A 329 -10.15 3.64 -11.11
C LEU A 329 -11.25 3.58 -10.05
N VAL A 330 -11.03 4.21 -8.90
CA VAL A 330 -12.02 4.24 -7.82
C VAL A 330 -13.33 4.88 -8.29
N ASN A 331 -13.26 6.03 -8.96
CA ASN A 331 -14.43 6.72 -9.49
C ASN A 331 -15.12 5.90 -10.56
N ARG A 332 -14.39 5.21 -11.46
CA ARG A 332 -15.01 4.28 -12.43
C ARG A 332 -15.83 3.20 -11.73
N PHE A 333 -15.30 2.59 -10.67
CA PHE A 333 -16.06 1.60 -9.90
C PHE A 333 -17.26 2.24 -9.17
N ARG A 334 -17.09 3.41 -8.55
CA ARG A 334 -18.19 4.10 -7.87
C ARG A 334 -19.30 4.55 -8.83
N SER A 335 -18.96 5.03 -10.02
CA SER A 335 -19.93 5.39 -11.06
C SER A 335 -20.67 4.17 -11.61
N ARG A 336 -20.14 2.95 -11.48
CA ARG A 336 -20.82 1.72 -11.96
C ARG A 336 -21.59 0.97 -10.88
N PHE A 337 -21.13 1.03 -9.63
CA PHE A 337 -21.65 0.22 -8.53
C PHE A 337 -22.18 1.03 -7.35
N GLY A 338 -22.13 2.37 -7.42
CA GLY A 338 -22.65 3.27 -6.41
C GLY A 338 -22.06 3.02 -5.02
N ASP A 339 -22.94 2.90 -4.03
CA ASP A 339 -22.54 2.73 -2.63
C ASP A 339 -22.14 1.29 -2.28
N HIS A 340 -22.15 0.33 -3.20
CA HIS A 340 -21.67 -1.03 -2.89
C HIS A 340 -20.14 -1.12 -2.76
N VAL A 341 -19.43 -0.03 -3.08
CA VAL A 341 -17.97 0.06 -3.05
C VAL A 341 -17.47 0.62 -1.72
N ALA A 342 -16.57 -0.14 -1.08
CA ALA A 342 -15.74 0.30 0.04
C ALA A 342 -14.29 0.46 -0.40
N ILE A 343 -13.62 1.49 0.13
CA ILE A 343 -12.22 1.81 -0.20
C ILE A 343 -11.37 1.57 1.04
N LEU A 344 -10.25 0.86 0.92
CA LEU A 344 -9.33 0.57 2.03
C LEU A 344 -7.87 0.82 1.65
N HIS A 345 -7.26 1.88 2.18
CA HIS A 345 -5.82 2.14 2.01
C HIS A 345 -5.20 2.95 3.17
N SER A 346 -3.87 3.06 3.13
CA SER A 346 -3.05 3.70 4.17
C SER A 346 -3.26 5.22 4.29
N GLY A 347 -3.74 5.88 3.23
CA GLY A 347 -3.98 7.34 3.20
C GLY A 347 -5.28 7.80 3.88
N MET A 348 -6.14 6.86 4.29
CA MET A 348 -7.34 7.14 5.08
C MET A 348 -6.99 7.32 6.56
N ASP A 349 -7.73 8.18 7.25
CA ASP A 349 -7.64 8.26 8.70
C ASP A 349 -8.26 7.02 9.40
N ASP A 350 -7.94 6.85 10.68
CA ASP A 350 -8.41 5.71 11.47
C ASP A 350 -9.93 5.65 11.62
N GLY A 351 -10.62 6.78 11.43
CA GLY A 351 -12.07 6.90 11.46
C GLY A 351 -12.73 6.38 10.20
N GLU A 352 -12.30 6.92 9.05
CA GLU A 352 -12.71 6.52 7.71
C GLU A 352 -12.44 5.02 7.50
N ARG A 353 -11.23 4.55 7.83
CA ARG A 353 -10.86 3.14 7.64
C ARG A 353 -11.68 2.20 8.51
N PHE A 354 -11.95 2.58 9.76
CA PHE A 354 -12.82 1.81 10.66
C PHE A 354 -14.24 1.69 10.10
N ASP A 355 -14.80 2.79 9.59
CA ASP A 355 -16.17 2.80 9.08
C ASP A 355 -16.31 2.02 7.76
N GLU A 356 -15.38 2.14 6.81
CA GLU A 356 -15.35 1.32 5.59
C GLU A 356 -15.18 -0.17 5.92
N TRP A 357 -14.24 -0.50 6.81
CA TRP A 357 -14.03 -1.88 7.26
C TRP A 357 -15.29 -2.45 7.92
N SER A 358 -15.97 -1.64 8.74
CA SER A 358 -17.25 -2.01 9.34
C SER A 358 -18.33 -2.22 8.29
N ARG A 359 -18.41 -1.37 7.25
CA ARG A 359 -19.37 -1.54 6.16
C ARG A 359 -19.19 -2.87 5.43
N VAL A 360 -17.94 -3.27 5.19
CA VAL A 360 -17.60 -4.56 4.59
C VAL A 360 -18.04 -5.71 5.51
N ARG A 361 -17.67 -5.66 6.79
CA ARG A 361 -18.02 -6.71 7.77
C ARG A 361 -19.53 -6.96 7.88
N HIS A 362 -20.32 -5.89 7.85
CA HIS A 362 -21.78 -5.97 7.96
C HIS A 362 -22.46 -6.24 6.60
N GLY A 363 -21.73 -6.29 5.50
CA GLY A 363 -22.28 -6.56 4.16
C GLY A 363 -22.90 -5.35 3.47
N PHE A 364 -22.79 -4.13 4.02
CA PHE A 364 -23.23 -2.89 3.36
C PHE A 364 -22.41 -2.58 2.10
N ALA A 365 -21.16 -3.03 2.05
CA ALA A 365 -20.32 -2.99 0.86
C ALA A 365 -19.89 -4.40 0.47
N SER A 366 -20.21 -4.81 -0.76
CA SER A 366 -19.85 -6.11 -1.32
C SER A 366 -18.62 -6.03 -2.23
N ILE A 367 -18.17 -4.83 -2.60
CA ILE A 367 -17.00 -4.59 -3.43
C ILE A 367 -15.96 -3.84 -2.59
N VAL A 368 -14.78 -4.41 -2.42
CA VAL A 368 -13.66 -3.78 -1.70
C VAL A 368 -12.58 -3.43 -2.70
N ILE A 369 -12.20 -2.15 -2.76
CA ILE A 369 -11.04 -1.69 -3.53
C ILE A 369 -9.99 -1.20 -2.55
N GLY A 370 -8.77 -1.73 -2.64
CA GLY A 370 -7.74 -1.30 -1.70
C GLY A 370 -6.33 -1.69 -2.08
N ALA A 371 -5.40 -1.21 -1.27
CA ALA A 371 -3.99 -1.58 -1.37
C ALA A 371 -3.75 -3.02 -0.88
N ARG A 372 -2.50 -3.44 -0.83
CA ARG A 372 -2.06 -4.76 -0.32
C ARG A 372 -2.74 -5.23 0.97
N SER A 373 -2.99 -4.33 1.94
CA SER A 373 -3.61 -4.68 3.24
C SER A 373 -5.09 -5.03 3.14
N ALA A 374 -5.77 -4.62 2.06
CA ALA A 374 -7.17 -4.97 1.83
C ALA A 374 -7.36 -6.47 1.57
N VAL A 375 -6.28 -7.25 1.36
CA VAL A 375 -6.33 -8.70 1.29
C VAL A 375 -6.89 -9.34 2.57
N PHE A 376 -6.87 -8.63 3.71
CA PHE A 376 -7.45 -9.08 4.97
C PHE A 376 -8.86 -8.52 5.25
N SER A 377 -9.53 -7.92 4.26
CA SER A 377 -10.87 -7.37 4.44
C SER A 377 -11.89 -8.46 4.86
N PRO A 378 -12.80 -8.17 5.81
CA PRO A 378 -13.72 -9.15 6.40
C PRO A 378 -14.96 -9.37 5.52
N MET A 379 -14.73 -9.77 4.28
CA MET A 379 -15.79 -10.02 3.30
C MET A 379 -16.50 -11.35 3.57
N LYS A 380 -17.81 -11.39 3.28
CA LYS A 380 -18.62 -12.61 3.27
C LYS A 380 -18.85 -13.06 1.83
N ASN A 381 -18.89 -14.37 1.58
CA ASN A 381 -19.15 -14.96 0.25
C ASN A 381 -18.21 -14.42 -0.84
N LEU A 382 -16.90 -14.42 -0.59
CA LEU A 382 -15.91 -13.95 -1.55
C LEU A 382 -15.94 -14.81 -2.82
N GLY A 383 -16.23 -14.19 -3.96
CA GLY A 383 -16.35 -14.89 -5.25
C GLY A 383 -15.31 -14.50 -6.29
N LEU A 384 -14.75 -13.29 -6.17
CA LEU A 384 -13.80 -12.75 -7.13
C LEU A 384 -12.71 -11.96 -6.42
N ILE A 385 -11.46 -12.21 -6.80
CA ILE A 385 -10.31 -11.39 -6.42
C ILE A 385 -9.62 -10.91 -7.70
N VAL A 386 -9.52 -9.60 -7.88
CA VAL A 386 -8.77 -8.96 -8.98
C VAL A 386 -7.52 -8.31 -8.39
N ILE A 387 -6.38 -8.52 -9.03
CA ILE A 387 -5.10 -7.89 -8.67
C ILE A 387 -4.63 -7.13 -9.91
N ASP A 388 -4.76 -5.81 -9.91
CA ASP A 388 -4.32 -4.98 -11.02
C ASP A 388 -2.83 -4.64 -10.93
N GLU A 389 -2.14 -4.55 -12.06
CA GLU A 389 -0.68 -4.38 -12.11
C GLU A 389 0.06 -5.38 -11.20
N GLU A 390 -0.24 -6.68 -11.33
CA GLU A 390 0.19 -7.73 -10.38
C GLU A 390 1.71 -7.80 -10.12
N HIS A 391 2.52 -7.36 -11.07
CA HIS A 391 3.99 -7.30 -10.96
C HIS A 391 4.49 -6.19 -10.02
N ASP A 392 3.61 -5.29 -9.57
CA ASP A 392 4.01 -4.10 -8.82
C ASP A 392 4.65 -4.47 -7.46
N PRO A 393 5.88 -4.01 -7.17
CA PRO A 393 6.56 -4.36 -5.93
C PRO A 393 5.88 -3.80 -4.67
N SER A 394 4.94 -2.86 -4.79
CA SER A 394 4.19 -2.34 -3.64
C SER A 394 3.35 -3.43 -2.97
N TYR A 395 3.02 -4.53 -3.65
CA TYR A 395 2.35 -5.67 -3.02
C TYR A 395 3.21 -6.36 -1.95
N LYS A 396 4.53 -6.16 -1.93
CA LYS A 396 5.42 -6.70 -0.88
C LYS A 396 5.44 -5.79 0.35
N GLN A 397 5.04 -6.31 1.50
CA GLN A 397 5.15 -5.64 2.81
C GLN A 397 6.62 -5.60 3.27
N GLY A 398 7.09 -4.41 3.68
CA GLY A 398 8.45 -4.20 4.18
C GLY A 398 8.62 -4.51 5.68
N GLU A 399 7.57 -4.29 6.47
CA GLU A 399 7.54 -4.55 7.90
C GLU A 399 6.87 -5.90 8.23
N THR A 400 7.06 -6.40 9.45
CA THR A 400 6.40 -7.65 9.89
C THR A 400 4.88 -7.43 10.01
N PRO A 401 4.04 -8.35 9.50
CA PRO A 401 4.36 -9.52 8.69
C PRO A 401 4.83 -9.14 7.28
N ARG A 402 6.00 -9.62 6.83
CA ARG A 402 6.56 -9.29 5.51
C ARG A 402 5.90 -10.07 4.37
N TYR A 403 4.57 -10.09 4.30
CA TYR A 403 3.82 -10.84 3.30
C TYR A 403 3.87 -10.20 1.91
N HIS A 404 3.54 -10.97 0.88
CA HIS A 404 3.26 -10.47 -0.47
C HIS A 404 1.75 -10.53 -0.74
N GLY A 405 1.12 -9.38 -0.98
CA GLY A 405 -0.33 -9.25 -1.14
C GLY A 405 -0.91 -10.13 -2.23
N ARG A 406 -0.23 -10.24 -3.39
CA ARG A 406 -0.61 -11.17 -4.47
C ARG A 406 -0.70 -12.62 -4.00
N ASP A 407 0.34 -13.12 -3.34
CA ASP A 407 0.42 -14.53 -2.95
C ASP A 407 -0.63 -14.85 -1.87
N VAL A 408 -0.82 -13.93 -0.91
CA VAL A 408 -1.89 -14.04 0.11
C VAL A 408 -3.27 -14.02 -0.54
N ALA A 409 -3.47 -13.20 -1.58
CA ALA A 409 -4.74 -13.12 -2.29
C ALA A 409 -5.04 -14.38 -3.12
N ILE A 410 -4.02 -14.97 -3.76
CA ILE A 410 -4.17 -16.24 -4.47
C ILE A 410 -4.53 -17.36 -3.50
N PHE A 411 -3.85 -17.44 -2.36
CA PHE A 411 -4.16 -18.41 -1.31
C PHE A 411 -5.57 -18.18 -0.73
N ARG A 412 -5.94 -16.92 -0.49
CA ARG A 412 -7.31 -16.57 -0.05
C ARG A 412 -8.36 -17.01 -1.06
N GLY A 413 -8.11 -16.81 -2.35
CA GLY A 413 -8.99 -17.27 -3.42
C GLY A 413 -9.15 -18.78 -3.42
N TYR A 414 -8.05 -19.52 -3.22
CA TYR A 414 -8.06 -20.97 -3.09
C TYR A 414 -8.93 -21.43 -1.91
N GLU A 415 -8.70 -20.89 -0.72
CA GLU A 415 -9.46 -21.23 0.49
C GLU A 415 -10.95 -20.88 0.38
N ALA A 416 -11.27 -19.78 -0.31
CA ALA A 416 -12.65 -19.30 -0.49
C ALA A 416 -13.38 -19.95 -1.69
N GLY A 417 -12.69 -20.71 -2.54
CA GLY A 417 -13.27 -21.17 -3.82
C GLY A 417 -13.53 -20.04 -4.81
N ALA A 418 -12.84 -18.90 -4.68
CA ALA A 418 -13.07 -17.70 -5.47
C ALA A 418 -12.22 -17.68 -6.76
N THR A 419 -12.74 -17.09 -7.83
CA THR A 419 -11.95 -16.81 -9.03
C THR A 419 -10.91 -15.72 -8.74
N VAL A 420 -9.67 -15.93 -9.17
CA VAL A 420 -8.57 -14.95 -9.04
C VAL A 420 -8.14 -14.47 -10.42
N LEU A 421 -8.08 -13.15 -10.62
CA LEU A 421 -7.67 -12.51 -11.86
C LEU A 421 -6.47 -11.60 -11.62
N LEU A 422 -5.32 -11.98 -12.15
CA LEU A 422 -4.08 -11.22 -12.13
C LEU A 422 -3.99 -10.40 -13.42
N GLY A 423 -4.08 -9.08 -13.34
CA GLY A 423 -4.02 -8.20 -14.49
C GLY A 423 -2.66 -7.56 -14.67
N SER A 424 -2.10 -7.62 -15.89
CA SER A 424 -0.85 -6.92 -16.18
C SER A 424 -0.60 -6.67 -17.67
N ALA A 425 0.13 -5.59 -17.99
CA ALA A 425 0.74 -5.44 -19.32
C ALA A 425 2.13 -6.08 -19.40
N THR A 426 2.80 -6.22 -18.26
CA THR A 426 4.15 -6.77 -18.13
C THR A 426 4.15 -7.72 -16.93
N PRO A 427 3.58 -8.93 -17.07
CA PRO A 427 3.50 -9.89 -15.97
C PRO A 427 4.85 -10.13 -15.30
N SER A 428 4.82 -10.42 -14.01
CA SER A 428 6.00 -10.89 -13.29
C SER A 428 6.46 -12.24 -13.84
N LEU A 429 7.75 -12.52 -13.69
CA LEU A 429 8.29 -13.80 -14.09
C LEU A 429 7.74 -14.96 -13.24
N GLU A 430 7.42 -14.71 -11.98
CA GLU A 430 6.73 -15.68 -11.12
C GLU A 430 5.37 -16.08 -11.72
N SER A 431 4.55 -15.11 -12.12
CA SER A 431 3.24 -15.38 -12.72
C SER A 431 3.33 -16.03 -14.09
N SER A 432 4.30 -15.61 -14.91
CA SER A 432 4.55 -16.22 -16.23
C SER A 432 5.01 -17.68 -16.13
N ASN A 433 5.88 -17.99 -15.15
CA ASN A 433 6.30 -19.35 -14.87
C ASN A 433 5.14 -20.21 -14.33
N ASN A 434 4.23 -19.63 -13.53
CA ASN A 434 3.04 -20.36 -13.06
C ASN A 434 2.05 -20.67 -14.18
N VAL A 435 1.93 -19.81 -15.21
CA VAL A 435 1.21 -20.16 -16.45
C VAL A 435 1.88 -21.34 -17.14
N SER A 436 3.20 -21.28 -17.33
CA SER A 436 3.95 -22.35 -17.99
C SER A 436 3.85 -23.70 -17.27
N ASN A 437 3.72 -23.67 -15.94
CA ASN A 437 3.52 -24.85 -15.09
C ASN A 437 2.04 -25.29 -14.96
N GLY A 438 1.12 -24.66 -15.69
CA GLY A 438 -0.32 -25.00 -15.66
C GLY A 438 -1.04 -24.62 -14.37
N LYS A 439 -0.41 -23.83 -13.48
CA LYS A 439 -1.05 -23.34 -12.25
C LYS A 439 -2.02 -22.20 -12.53
N TYR A 440 -1.72 -21.36 -13.54
CA TYR A 440 -2.56 -20.24 -13.98
C TYR A 440 -3.01 -20.45 -15.42
N GLU A 441 -4.21 -20.00 -15.77
CA GLU A 441 -4.67 -19.93 -17.15
C GLU A 441 -4.38 -18.54 -17.75
N LEU A 442 -3.78 -18.49 -18.95
CA LEU A 442 -3.48 -17.24 -19.64
C LEU A 442 -4.70 -16.72 -20.42
N LEU A 443 -5.01 -15.45 -20.22
CA LEU A 443 -5.97 -14.66 -20.99
C LEU A 443 -5.23 -13.50 -21.65
N SER A 444 -5.42 -13.29 -22.96
CA SER A 444 -4.65 -12.31 -23.72
C SER A 444 -5.53 -11.18 -24.29
N LEU A 445 -5.04 -9.94 -24.22
CA LEU A 445 -5.60 -8.76 -24.87
C LEU A 445 -4.47 -8.01 -25.61
N PRO A 446 -4.11 -8.45 -26.83
CA PRO A 446 -2.91 -7.97 -27.54
C PRO A 446 -3.06 -6.57 -28.11
N SER A 447 -4.28 -6.08 -28.30
CA SER A 447 -4.58 -4.84 -29.04
C SER A 447 -5.05 -3.70 -28.13
N ARG A 448 -4.75 -2.44 -28.48
CA ARG A 448 -5.33 -1.25 -27.82
C ARG A 448 -6.77 -1.05 -28.27
N ILE A 449 -7.62 -0.51 -27.38
CA ILE A 449 -8.95 -0.04 -27.74
C ILE A 449 -8.76 1.07 -28.80
N ASN A 450 -9.32 0.89 -30.00
CA ASN A 450 -9.22 1.77 -31.18
C ASN A 450 -7.94 1.64 -32.04
N GLN A 451 -7.18 0.55 -31.96
CA GLN A 451 -6.01 0.29 -32.85
C GLN A 451 -4.92 1.38 -32.82
N ALA A 452 -4.84 2.20 -31.78
CA ALA A 452 -3.76 3.19 -31.63
C ALA A 452 -2.39 2.48 -31.66
N LEU A 453 -1.49 2.96 -32.52
CA LEU A 453 -0.14 2.40 -32.67
C LEU A 453 0.64 2.52 -31.35
N LEU A 454 1.49 1.53 -31.08
CA LEU A 454 2.49 1.66 -30.02
C LEU A 454 3.48 2.78 -30.39
N PRO A 455 3.96 3.54 -29.40
CA PRO A 455 4.88 4.63 -29.67
C PRO A 455 6.23 4.08 -30.14
N GLU A 456 6.89 4.83 -31.03
CA GLU A 456 8.25 4.53 -31.45
C GLU A 456 9.19 4.76 -30.27
N VAL A 457 10.01 3.75 -29.96
CA VAL A 457 11.02 3.82 -28.91
C VAL A 457 12.40 3.85 -29.54
N ARG A 458 13.19 4.86 -29.19
CA ARG A 458 14.58 5.00 -29.64
C ARG A 458 15.52 4.99 -28.43
N LEU A 459 16.56 4.16 -28.52
CA LEU A 459 17.65 4.15 -27.55
C LEU A 459 18.72 5.13 -27.99
N LEU A 460 19.05 6.09 -27.13
CA LEU A 460 20.11 7.06 -27.33
C LEU A 460 21.34 6.58 -26.56
N ASP A 461 22.36 6.12 -27.29
CA ASP A 461 23.64 5.72 -26.71
C ASP A 461 24.42 6.97 -26.30
N MET A 462 24.50 7.19 -24.98
CA MET A 462 25.18 8.34 -24.40
C MET A 462 26.69 8.33 -24.60
N LYS A 463 27.26 7.23 -25.13
CA LYS A 463 28.68 7.19 -25.54
C LYS A 463 28.90 7.82 -26.91
N THR A 464 27.89 7.91 -27.75
CA THR A 464 28.00 8.39 -29.14
C THR A 464 27.19 9.66 -29.38
N VAL A 465 26.06 9.83 -28.68
CA VAL A 465 25.18 10.99 -28.82
C VAL A 465 25.78 12.18 -28.06
N PRO A 466 25.86 13.39 -28.66
CA PRO A 466 26.38 14.57 -27.97
C PRO A 466 25.54 14.93 -26.73
N GLY A 467 26.24 15.18 -25.61
CA GLY A 467 25.63 15.74 -24.40
C GLY A 467 25.13 17.17 -24.63
N GLN A 468 24.07 17.54 -23.92
CA GLN A 468 23.57 18.92 -23.90
C GLN A 468 24.51 19.80 -23.06
N LYS A 469 25.03 20.86 -23.67
CA LYS A 469 25.85 21.85 -22.93
C LYS A 469 25.07 22.40 -21.73
N GLY A 470 25.72 22.44 -20.57
CA GLY A 470 25.14 22.91 -19.32
C GLY A 470 24.34 21.86 -18.54
N SER A 471 24.23 20.61 -19.02
CA SER A 471 23.70 19.52 -18.21
C SER A 471 24.46 18.21 -18.40
N PRO A 472 24.77 17.50 -17.32
CA PRO A 472 25.34 16.16 -17.43
C PRO A 472 24.28 15.08 -17.74
N TYR A 473 22.98 15.40 -17.78
CA TYR A 473 21.89 14.42 -17.80
C TYR A 473 21.19 14.28 -19.14
N PHE A 474 21.22 15.33 -19.96
CA PHE A 474 20.45 15.41 -21.19
C PHE A 474 21.34 15.22 -22.42
N SER A 475 20.83 14.50 -23.41
CA SER A 475 21.35 14.54 -24.78
C SER A 475 20.82 15.79 -25.50
N SER A 476 21.56 16.28 -26.48
CA SER A 476 21.08 17.37 -27.35
C SER A 476 19.80 16.96 -28.09
N GLU A 477 19.70 15.70 -28.49
CA GLU A 477 18.54 15.12 -29.18
C GLU A 477 17.27 15.14 -28.33
N LEU A 478 17.35 14.78 -27.04
CA LEU A 478 16.19 14.84 -26.14
C LEU A 478 15.73 16.29 -25.92
N VAL A 479 16.67 17.23 -25.77
CA VAL A 479 16.33 18.66 -25.60
C VAL A 479 15.68 19.23 -26.86
N GLU A 480 16.16 18.87 -28.05
CA GLU A 480 15.51 19.29 -29.29
C GLU A 480 14.10 18.68 -29.42
N ALA A 481 13.93 17.41 -29.09
CA ALA A 481 12.61 16.77 -29.08
C ALA A 481 11.63 17.51 -28.14
N LEU A 482 12.07 17.87 -26.94
CA LEU A 482 11.28 18.68 -25.99
C LEU A 482 10.93 20.05 -26.57
N ARG A 483 11.89 20.74 -27.20
CA ARG A 483 11.68 22.04 -27.85
C ARG A 483 10.60 21.96 -28.93
N LEU A 484 10.65 20.94 -29.78
CA LEU A 484 9.67 20.72 -30.83
C LEU A 484 8.25 20.49 -30.27
N ARG A 485 8.12 19.78 -29.15
CA ARG A 485 6.81 19.58 -28.50
C ARG A 485 6.26 20.86 -27.89
N LEU A 486 7.12 21.66 -27.25
CA LEU A 486 6.73 22.98 -26.75
C LEU A 486 6.22 23.90 -27.88
N LEU A 487 6.90 23.93 -29.03
CA LEU A 487 6.47 24.70 -30.20
C LEU A 487 5.10 24.24 -30.74
N LYS A 488 4.84 22.93 -30.71
CA LYS A 488 3.55 22.33 -31.10
C LYS A 488 2.46 22.44 -30.03
N LYS A 489 2.76 23.03 -28.86
CA LYS A 489 1.87 23.07 -27.67
C LYS A 489 1.45 21.68 -27.18
N GLU A 490 2.35 20.71 -27.32
CA GLU A 490 2.16 19.34 -26.85
C GLU A 490 2.84 19.11 -25.51
N GLN A 491 2.39 18.12 -24.75
CA GLN A 491 2.93 17.82 -23.44
C GLN A 491 4.02 16.74 -23.51
N SER A 492 5.01 16.84 -22.61
CA SER A 492 6.11 15.89 -22.53
C SER A 492 6.31 15.37 -21.10
N ILE A 493 6.79 14.14 -20.97
CA ILE A 493 7.23 13.56 -19.69
C ILE A 493 8.74 13.38 -19.73
N VAL A 494 9.44 13.83 -18.69
CA VAL A 494 10.83 13.47 -18.42
C VAL A 494 10.87 12.55 -17.22
N PHE A 495 11.23 11.30 -17.44
CA PHE A 495 11.21 10.24 -16.44
C PHE A 495 12.61 9.95 -15.90
N LEU A 496 12.71 9.88 -14.58
CA LEU A 496 13.91 9.50 -13.83
C LEU A 496 13.57 8.42 -12.80
N ASN A 497 14.26 7.28 -12.84
CA ASN A 497 14.07 6.25 -11.84
C ASN A 497 14.89 6.54 -10.57
N ARG A 498 14.25 7.20 -9.60
CA ARG A 498 14.88 7.74 -8.38
C ARG A 498 15.08 6.72 -7.23
N ARG A 499 14.63 5.46 -7.34
CA ARG A 499 14.67 4.54 -6.18
C ARG A 499 16.10 4.05 -5.89
N GLY A 500 16.65 4.45 -4.73
CA GLY A 500 17.91 3.94 -4.20
C GLY A 500 19.16 4.62 -4.77
N PHE A 501 19.22 5.96 -4.68
CA PHE A 501 20.30 6.83 -5.14
C PHE A 501 21.70 6.23 -4.99
N ALA A 502 22.15 5.61 -6.07
CA ALA A 502 23.48 5.08 -6.24
C ALA A 502 24.17 5.99 -7.28
N PRO A 503 25.03 6.92 -6.87
CA PRO A 503 25.65 7.85 -7.81
C PRO A 503 26.57 7.10 -8.77
N LEU A 504 26.48 7.43 -10.06
CA LEU A 504 27.35 6.88 -11.11
C LEU A 504 28.61 7.72 -11.25
N VAL A 505 29.66 7.17 -11.88
CA VAL A 505 30.93 7.86 -12.13
C VAL A 505 31.11 8.07 -13.62
N ARG A 506 31.35 9.31 -14.05
CA ARG A 506 31.56 9.69 -15.46
C ARG A 506 32.90 10.39 -15.67
N CYS A 507 33.55 10.14 -16.80
CA CYS A 507 34.73 10.90 -17.22
C CYS A 507 34.36 12.35 -17.57
N SER A 508 35.17 13.31 -17.13
CA SER A 508 35.01 14.73 -17.48
C SER A 508 35.51 15.09 -18.89
N LYS A 509 36.33 14.23 -19.53
CA LYS A 509 36.88 14.45 -20.87
C LYS A 509 36.10 13.76 -21.98
N CYS A 510 35.92 12.44 -21.88
CA CYS A 510 35.24 11.65 -22.91
C CYS A 510 33.77 11.37 -22.58
N GLU A 511 33.28 11.86 -21.44
CA GLU A 511 31.88 11.72 -21.00
C GLU A 511 31.40 10.27 -20.84
N SER A 512 32.29 9.28 -20.91
CA SER A 512 31.93 7.88 -20.67
C SER A 512 31.67 7.58 -19.20
N THR A 513 30.66 6.75 -18.92
CA THR A 513 30.39 6.23 -17.57
C THR A 513 31.30 5.04 -17.28
N PHE A 514 31.82 4.95 -16.06
CA PHE A 514 32.70 3.86 -15.63
C PHE A 514 31.87 2.56 -15.57
N THR A 515 32.33 1.51 -16.23
CA THR A 515 31.64 0.21 -16.34
C THR A 515 32.47 -0.90 -15.69
N CYS A 516 31.78 -1.94 -15.23
CA CYS A 516 32.40 -3.12 -14.64
C CYS A 516 33.09 -3.96 -15.72
N PRO A 517 34.36 -4.37 -15.54
CA PRO A 517 35.04 -5.24 -16.51
C PRO A 517 34.43 -6.66 -16.57
N ASN A 518 33.75 -7.10 -15.51
CA ASN A 518 33.21 -8.47 -15.42
C ASN A 518 31.82 -8.61 -16.05
N CYS A 519 30.99 -7.56 -16.00
CA CYS A 519 29.60 -7.64 -16.47
C CYS A 519 29.13 -6.43 -17.29
N SER A 520 30.02 -5.47 -17.55
CA SER A 520 29.78 -4.25 -18.34
C SER A 520 28.73 -3.28 -17.78
N LEU A 521 28.13 -3.56 -16.62
CA LEU A 521 27.21 -2.63 -15.95
C LEU A 521 27.93 -1.40 -15.38
N SER A 522 27.24 -0.26 -15.35
CA SER A 522 27.80 0.98 -14.78
C SER A 522 28.13 0.83 -13.29
N LEU A 523 29.31 1.30 -12.87
CA LEU A 523 29.73 1.20 -11.48
C LEU A 523 29.07 2.26 -10.58
N VAL A 524 28.73 1.87 -9.36
CA VAL A 524 28.14 2.73 -8.32
C VAL A 524 29.24 3.28 -7.42
N TYR A 525 29.23 4.58 -7.16
CA TYR A 525 30.13 5.24 -6.24
C TYR A 525 29.64 5.17 -4.80
N HIS A 526 30.50 4.69 -3.92
CA HIS A 526 30.28 4.60 -2.47
C HIS A 526 31.13 5.66 -1.77
N GLN A 527 30.50 6.77 -1.38
CA GLN A 527 31.19 7.95 -0.85
C GLN A 527 31.98 7.69 0.44
N VAL A 528 31.45 6.86 1.36
CA VAL A 528 32.09 6.57 2.65
C VAL A 528 33.40 5.79 2.47
N ALA A 529 33.40 4.82 1.57
CA ALA A 529 34.57 3.98 1.28
C ALA A 529 35.45 4.56 0.14
N ASN A 530 35.02 5.66 -0.49
CA ASN A 530 35.64 6.28 -1.67
C ASN A 530 35.99 5.26 -2.78
N GLN A 531 35.03 4.37 -3.09
CA GLN A 531 35.23 3.27 -4.04
C GLN A 531 34.09 3.18 -5.03
N VAL A 532 34.34 2.51 -6.15
CA VAL A 532 33.34 2.11 -7.13
C VAL A 532 33.06 0.62 -6.99
N GLN A 533 31.78 0.26 -6.97
CA GLN A 533 31.32 -1.11 -6.78
C GLN A 533 30.30 -1.50 -7.85
N CYS A 534 30.42 -2.73 -8.36
CA CYS A 534 29.37 -3.41 -9.09
C CYS A 534 28.54 -4.25 -8.12
N HIS A 535 27.24 -3.99 -8.04
CA HIS A 535 26.34 -4.74 -7.17
C HIS A 535 25.83 -6.07 -7.74
N GLN A 536 26.20 -6.38 -8.99
CA GLN A 536 25.80 -7.62 -9.66
C GLN A 536 26.84 -8.73 -9.52
N CYS A 537 28.12 -8.39 -9.44
CA CYS A 537 29.23 -9.35 -9.37
C CYS A 537 30.22 -9.05 -8.23
N ASP A 538 29.88 -8.10 -7.37
CA ASP A 538 30.70 -7.64 -6.23
C ASP A 538 32.11 -7.17 -6.60
N PHE A 539 32.34 -6.79 -7.86
CA PHE A 539 33.58 -6.12 -8.25
C PHE A 539 33.71 -4.78 -7.52
N VAL A 540 34.83 -4.59 -6.83
CA VAL A 540 35.14 -3.37 -6.07
C VAL A 540 36.51 -2.84 -6.49
N LYS A 541 36.61 -1.52 -6.65
CA LYS A 541 37.89 -0.83 -6.89
C LYS A 541 37.87 0.58 -6.27
N PRO A 542 39.00 1.09 -5.75
CA PRO A 542 39.10 2.51 -5.38
C PRO A 542 38.75 3.42 -6.56
N LEU A 543 38.12 4.57 -6.29
CA LEU A 543 37.89 5.58 -7.32
C LEU A 543 39.23 6.23 -7.71
N VAL A 544 39.74 5.89 -8.90
CA VAL A 544 40.95 6.49 -9.48
C VAL A 544 40.59 7.64 -10.43
N GLN A 545 41.45 8.65 -10.55
CA GLN A 545 41.24 9.77 -11.49
C GLN A 545 41.34 9.35 -12.96
N ARG A 546 42.10 8.28 -13.24
CA ARG A 546 42.32 7.80 -14.60
C ARG A 546 41.09 7.11 -15.18
N CYS A 547 40.55 7.65 -16.26
CA CYS A 547 39.42 7.08 -17.00
C CYS A 547 39.81 5.74 -17.66
N PRO A 548 39.04 4.66 -17.51
CA PRO A 548 39.32 3.36 -18.12
C PRO A 548 39.15 3.35 -19.65
N GLU A 549 38.38 4.28 -20.21
CA GLU A 549 38.06 4.34 -21.65
C GLU A 549 39.05 5.21 -22.42
N CYS A 550 39.25 6.47 -22.01
CA CYS A 550 40.11 7.42 -22.75
C CYS A 550 41.47 7.68 -22.10
N GLY A 551 41.74 7.09 -20.93
CA GLY A 551 43.01 7.25 -20.21
C GLY A 551 43.23 8.65 -19.60
N SER A 552 42.25 9.55 -19.62
CA SER A 552 42.35 10.89 -19.02
C SER A 552 42.54 10.82 -17.51
N ASP A 553 43.45 11.64 -16.98
CA ASP A 553 43.68 11.81 -15.53
C ASP A 553 42.83 12.94 -14.91
N HIS A 554 41.84 13.46 -15.63
CA HIS A 554 40.94 14.47 -15.06
C HIS A 554 40.04 13.85 -13.99
N ALA A 555 39.74 14.62 -12.94
CA ALA A 555 38.81 14.19 -11.91
C ALA A 555 37.47 13.74 -12.53
N PRO A 556 36.98 12.54 -12.17
CA PRO A 556 35.70 12.06 -12.66
C PRO A 556 34.55 12.83 -12.01
N ILE A 557 33.45 12.95 -12.74
CA ILE A 557 32.22 13.60 -12.32
C ILE A 557 31.31 12.54 -11.70
N ILE A 558 30.85 12.81 -10.48
CA ILE A 558 29.87 11.96 -9.81
C ILE A 558 28.48 12.42 -10.25
N ILE A 559 27.74 11.49 -10.87
CA ILE A 559 26.40 11.71 -11.40
C ILE A 559 25.40 11.06 -10.46
N GLY A 560 24.80 11.86 -9.60
CA GLY A 560 23.63 11.48 -8.81
C GLY A 560 22.65 12.64 -8.84
N THR A 561 21.47 12.46 -9.45
CA THR A 561 20.51 13.56 -9.63
C THR A 561 19.20 13.30 -8.92
N GLY A 562 18.74 14.30 -8.18
CA GLY A 562 17.35 14.41 -7.78
C GLY A 562 16.50 14.96 -8.92
N THR A 563 15.17 14.86 -8.77
CA THR A 563 14.21 15.51 -9.66
C THR A 563 14.32 17.05 -9.65
N GLU A 564 14.93 17.63 -8.61
CA GLU A 564 15.25 19.06 -8.46
C GLU A 564 16.25 19.57 -9.49
N GLN A 565 17.40 18.90 -9.61
CA GLN A 565 18.43 19.30 -10.56
C GLN A 565 17.95 19.15 -12.02
N VAL A 566 17.12 18.14 -12.29
CA VAL A 566 16.45 17.96 -13.58
C VAL A 566 15.52 19.15 -13.87
N GLU A 567 14.77 19.62 -12.87
CA GLU A 567 13.91 20.80 -12.99
C GLU A 567 14.71 22.08 -13.25
N GLU A 568 15.81 22.29 -12.52
CA GLU A 568 16.70 23.44 -12.71
C GLU A 568 17.29 23.46 -14.13
N ASN A 569 17.76 22.32 -14.63
CA ASN A 569 18.29 22.18 -15.98
C ASN A 569 17.20 22.48 -17.04
N LEU A 570 16.00 21.94 -16.86
CA LEU A 570 14.88 22.20 -17.78
C LEU A 570 14.43 23.67 -17.75
N LYS A 571 14.42 24.33 -16.59
CA LYS A 571 14.16 25.78 -16.48
C LYS A 571 15.22 26.62 -17.18
N MET A 572 16.48 26.20 -17.11
CA MET A 572 17.57 26.84 -17.84
C MET A 572 17.41 26.70 -19.36
N PHE A 573 17.01 25.51 -19.84
CA PHE A 573 16.79 25.27 -21.27
C PHE A 573 15.51 25.92 -21.81
N PHE A 574 14.46 25.97 -20.98
CA PHE A 574 13.12 26.44 -21.35
C PHE A 574 12.53 27.36 -20.27
N PRO A 575 12.99 28.63 -20.15
CA PRO A 575 12.54 29.54 -19.09
C PRO A 575 11.04 29.83 -19.07
N ALA A 576 10.38 29.74 -20.23
CA ALA A 576 8.95 29.99 -20.38
C ALA A 576 8.07 28.73 -20.20
N ALA A 577 8.65 27.54 -20.09
CA ALA A 577 7.89 26.30 -19.99
C ALA A 577 7.30 26.10 -18.58
N ARG A 578 6.04 25.65 -18.50
CA ARG A 578 5.38 25.33 -17.23
C ARG A 578 5.75 23.91 -16.84
N ILE A 579 6.72 23.79 -15.93
CA ILE A 579 7.26 22.51 -15.49
C ILE A 579 6.57 22.10 -14.18
N LEU A 580 6.17 20.83 -14.09
CA LEU A 580 5.61 20.23 -12.88
C LEU A 580 6.42 19.00 -12.46
N ARG A 581 6.87 18.96 -11.21
CA ARG A 581 7.44 17.75 -10.60
C ARG A 581 6.34 16.87 -9.99
N MET A 582 6.44 15.58 -10.25
CA MET A 582 5.57 14.55 -9.73
C MET A 582 6.40 13.42 -9.11
N ASP A 583 6.86 13.67 -7.88
CA ASP A 583 7.65 12.76 -7.07
C ASP A 583 7.08 12.68 -5.64
N ARG A 584 7.57 11.75 -4.81
CA ARG A 584 7.06 11.53 -3.45
C ARG A 584 7.19 12.78 -2.56
N ASP A 585 8.21 13.61 -2.78
CA ASP A 585 8.49 14.77 -1.94
C ASP A 585 7.53 15.92 -2.27
N THR A 586 7.04 15.99 -3.51
CA THR A 586 6.01 16.97 -3.92
C THR A 586 4.58 16.65 -3.44
N LEU A 587 4.33 15.45 -2.92
CA LEU A 587 2.99 15.02 -2.49
C LEU A 587 2.71 15.42 -1.03
N HIS A 588 2.19 16.63 -0.83
CA HIS A 588 1.72 17.11 0.48
C HIS A 588 0.20 17.29 0.54
N GLY A 589 -0.45 16.54 1.43
CA GLY A 589 -1.89 16.63 1.70
C GLY A 589 -2.77 15.63 0.94
N LYS A 590 -3.98 15.36 1.46
CA LYS A 590 -4.90 14.29 1.00
C LYS A 590 -5.25 14.36 -0.50
N HIS A 591 -5.18 15.54 -1.14
CA HIS A 591 -5.63 15.74 -2.53
C HIS A 591 -4.55 16.24 -3.51
N ALA A 592 -3.27 16.21 -3.13
CA ALA A 592 -2.19 16.75 -3.97
C ALA A 592 -2.12 16.10 -5.36
N LEU A 593 -2.19 14.75 -5.40
CA LEU A 593 -2.10 13.97 -6.64
C LEU A 593 -3.25 14.29 -7.62
N SER A 594 -4.48 14.40 -7.10
CA SER A 594 -5.65 14.73 -7.94
C SER A 594 -5.52 16.12 -8.55
N LYS A 595 -5.09 17.11 -7.75
CA LYS A 595 -4.87 18.48 -8.23
C LYS A 595 -3.79 18.54 -9.32
N MET A 596 -2.67 17.84 -9.13
CA MET A 596 -1.61 17.75 -10.15
C MET A 596 -2.14 17.18 -11.46
N HIS A 597 -2.93 16.10 -11.39
CA HIS A 597 -3.53 15.48 -12.56
C HIS A 597 -4.49 16.43 -13.30
N ASP A 598 -5.33 17.17 -12.57
CA ASP A 598 -6.24 18.14 -13.17
C ASP A 598 -5.50 19.27 -13.91
N ARG A 599 -4.38 19.75 -13.34
CA ARG A 599 -3.54 20.77 -13.98
C ARG A 599 -2.93 20.27 -15.29
N ILE A 600 -2.44 19.02 -15.32
CA ILE A 600 -1.92 18.41 -16.55
C ILE A 600 -3.04 18.33 -17.60
N ARG A 601 -4.22 17.82 -17.22
CA ARG A 601 -5.38 17.68 -18.13
C ARG A 601 -5.88 19.02 -18.67
N ARG A 602 -5.80 20.10 -17.89
CA ARG A 602 -6.18 21.47 -18.30
C ARG A 602 -5.11 22.18 -19.14
N HIS A 603 -4.04 21.48 -19.54
CA HIS A 603 -2.90 22.08 -20.23
C HIS A 603 -2.29 23.25 -19.45
N GLU A 604 -2.26 23.19 -18.12
CA GLU A 604 -1.55 24.16 -17.26
C GLU A 604 -0.07 23.78 -17.07
N VAL A 605 0.35 22.66 -17.65
CA VAL A 605 1.69 22.06 -17.55
C VAL A 605 2.14 21.64 -18.94
N ASP A 606 3.39 21.95 -19.28
CA ASP A 606 4.01 21.58 -20.56
C ASP A 606 4.93 20.37 -20.41
N ILE A 607 5.71 20.32 -19.32
CA ILE A 607 6.66 19.24 -19.04
C ILE A 607 6.42 18.70 -17.64
N VAL A 608 6.22 17.38 -17.54
CA VAL A 608 6.10 16.66 -16.27
C VAL A 608 7.41 15.93 -15.97
N ILE A 609 8.05 16.25 -14.84
CA ILE A 609 9.20 15.52 -14.34
C ILE A 609 8.72 14.44 -13.39
N GLY A 610 8.92 13.18 -13.77
CA GLY A 610 8.31 12.04 -13.13
C GLY A 610 9.31 11.05 -12.56
N THR A 611 8.98 10.51 -11.38
CA THR A 611 9.48 9.19 -10.98
C THR A 611 8.39 8.14 -11.26
N GLN A 612 8.38 7.03 -10.52
CA GLN A 612 7.40 5.95 -10.69
C GLN A 612 5.94 6.38 -10.51
N LEU A 613 5.67 7.58 -9.98
CA LEU A 613 4.30 8.09 -9.85
C LEU A 613 3.65 8.46 -11.19
N VAL A 614 4.46 8.85 -12.18
CA VAL A 614 3.94 9.21 -13.52
C VAL A 614 3.56 7.96 -14.33
N THR A 615 4.09 6.80 -13.96
CA THR A 615 3.95 5.56 -14.74
C THR A 615 2.71 4.75 -14.39
N LYS A 616 2.06 5.02 -13.25
CA LYS A 616 1.00 4.19 -12.68
C LYS A 616 -0.38 4.81 -12.84
N GLY A 617 -1.30 4.07 -13.46
CA GLY A 617 -2.75 4.29 -13.42
C GLY A 617 -3.32 5.67 -13.82
N HIS A 618 -2.51 6.55 -14.43
CA HIS A 618 -2.93 7.86 -14.96
C HIS A 618 -2.91 7.88 -16.49
N ASP A 619 -3.96 8.40 -17.10
CA ASP A 619 -4.03 8.62 -18.54
C ASP A 619 -3.73 10.08 -18.88
N PHE A 620 -2.78 10.32 -19.79
CA PHE A 620 -2.36 11.64 -20.27
C PHE A 620 -2.46 11.66 -21.81
N PRO A 621 -3.65 11.88 -22.36
CA PRO A 621 -3.91 11.68 -23.80
C PRO A 621 -3.07 12.59 -24.70
N GLU A 622 -2.66 13.76 -24.19
CA GLU A 622 -1.93 14.80 -24.93
C GLU A 622 -0.41 14.71 -24.76
N VAL A 623 0.09 13.68 -24.09
CA VAL A 623 1.53 13.42 -24.01
C VAL A 623 2.00 12.71 -25.27
N THR A 624 2.84 13.40 -26.04
CA THR A 624 3.37 12.90 -27.33
C THR A 624 4.88 12.61 -27.28
N LEU A 625 5.55 12.95 -26.18
CA LEU A 625 6.97 12.65 -25.96
C LEU A 625 7.22 12.16 -24.54
N VAL A 626 8.02 11.11 -24.42
CA VAL A 626 8.55 10.62 -23.16
C VAL A 626 10.06 10.49 -23.25
N GLY A 627 10.79 11.30 -22.48
CA GLY A 627 12.24 11.21 -22.34
C GLY A 627 12.61 10.45 -21.07
N VAL A 628 13.36 9.35 -21.19
CA VAL A 628 13.92 8.63 -20.05
C VAL A 628 15.39 8.98 -19.90
N ILE A 629 15.75 9.51 -18.73
CA ILE A 629 17.14 9.83 -18.38
C ILE A 629 17.67 8.83 -17.36
N LEU A 630 18.99 8.58 -17.42
CA LEU A 630 19.71 7.70 -16.49
C LEU A 630 19.04 6.32 -16.30
N SER A 631 18.60 5.70 -17.41
CA SER A 631 17.95 4.38 -17.39
C SER A 631 18.82 3.29 -16.72
N ASP A 632 20.15 3.43 -16.82
CA ASP A 632 21.14 2.53 -16.26
C ASP A 632 21.08 2.40 -14.73
N LEU A 633 20.57 3.41 -14.01
CA LEU A 633 20.47 3.36 -12.54
C LEU A 633 19.67 2.15 -12.06
N SER A 634 18.62 1.81 -12.80
CA SER A 634 17.72 0.72 -12.44
C SER A 634 18.29 -0.67 -12.66
N LEU A 635 19.26 -0.79 -13.58
CA LEU A 635 20.01 -2.02 -13.83
C LEU A 635 21.05 -2.31 -12.74
N ASN A 636 21.48 -1.27 -12.00
CA ASN A 636 22.53 -1.37 -10.99
C ASN A 636 22.02 -1.55 -9.55
N ILE A 637 20.71 -1.73 -9.39
CA ILE A 637 20.12 -2.04 -8.09
C ILE A 637 20.60 -3.44 -7.65
N PRO A 638 21.09 -3.62 -6.39
CA PRO A 638 21.50 -4.92 -5.83
C PRO A 638 20.29 -5.86 -5.59
N ASP A 639 19.54 -6.17 -6.64
CA ASP A 639 18.37 -7.04 -6.62
C ASP A 639 18.39 -7.85 -7.91
N PHE A 640 18.29 -9.18 -7.83
CA PHE A 640 18.27 -10.04 -9.02
C PHE A 640 17.11 -9.73 -9.97
N ARG A 641 16.08 -9.00 -9.50
CA ARG A 641 14.97 -8.49 -10.31
C ARG A 641 15.26 -7.15 -10.99
N ALA A 642 16.47 -6.62 -10.93
CA ALA A 642 16.82 -5.32 -11.52
C ALA A 642 16.49 -5.26 -13.02
N SER A 643 16.88 -6.27 -13.80
CA SER A 643 16.59 -6.36 -15.24
C SER A 643 15.09 -6.44 -15.54
N GLU A 644 14.34 -7.22 -14.77
CA GLU A 644 12.87 -7.34 -14.85
C GLU A 644 12.17 -6.02 -14.54
N ARG A 645 12.52 -5.38 -13.42
CA ARG A 645 11.93 -4.10 -13.02
C ARG A 645 12.26 -3.00 -14.01
N THR A 646 13.47 -2.99 -14.55
CA THR A 646 13.89 -2.02 -15.57
C THR A 646 13.02 -2.16 -16.81
N PHE A 647 12.87 -3.38 -17.32
CA PHE A 647 11.99 -3.66 -18.46
C PHE A 647 10.55 -3.23 -18.18
N GLN A 648 9.96 -3.68 -17.07
CA GLN A 648 8.58 -3.34 -16.67
C GLN A 648 8.36 -1.81 -16.60
N LEU A 649 9.29 -1.09 -15.96
CA LEU A 649 9.19 0.36 -15.83
C LEU A 649 9.28 1.06 -17.19
N LEU A 650 10.22 0.66 -18.05
CA LEU A 650 10.39 1.29 -19.36
C LEU A 650 9.21 1.03 -20.28
N THR A 651 8.68 -0.19 -20.31
CA THR A 651 7.48 -0.53 -21.10
C THR A 651 6.25 0.23 -20.59
N GLN A 652 6.09 0.38 -19.28
CA GLN A 652 5.01 1.20 -18.70
C GLN A 652 5.12 2.68 -19.09
N VAL A 653 6.34 3.23 -18.97
CA VAL A 653 6.67 4.62 -19.29
C VAL A 653 6.44 4.89 -20.78
N ALA A 654 6.95 4.00 -21.64
CA ALA A 654 6.74 4.06 -23.08
C ALA A 654 5.25 4.04 -23.42
N GLY A 655 4.48 3.15 -22.77
CA GLY A 655 3.04 3.06 -22.93
C GLY A 655 2.23 4.27 -22.45
N ARG A 656 2.85 5.35 -21.95
CA ARG A 656 2.18 6.63 -21.65
C ARG A 656 2.16 7.59 -22.83
N ALA A 657 3.08 7.44 -23.80
CA ALA A 657 3.10 8.27 -24.99
C ALA A 657 2.04 7.81 -26.00
N GLY A 658 1.38 8.77 -26.67
CA GLY A 658 0.53 8.50 -27.83
C GLY A 658 -0.72 7.68 -27.50
N ARG A 659 -1.42 8.02 -26.41
CA ARG A 659 -2.71 7.41 -26.04
C ARG A 659 -3.92 8.08 -26.68
N GLY A 660 -3.75 9.32 -27.14
CA GLY A 660 -4.73 10.01 -27.98
C GLY A 660 -4.59 9.62 -29.45
N TYR A 661 -5.06 10.50 -30.35
CA TYR A 661 -4.98 10.30 -31.80
C TYR A 661 -3.57 10.55 -32.38
N LYS A 662 -2.69 11.20 -31.61
CA LYS A 662 -1.35 11.57 -32.05
C LYS A 662 -0.35 10.44 -31.75
N PRO A 663 0.56 10.12 -32.67
CA PRO A 663 1.62 9.15 -32.40
C PRO A 663 2.54 9.68 -31.30
N GLY A 664 2.95 8.78 -30.40
CA GLY A 664 3.89 9.08 -29.33
C GLY A 664 5.32 8.69 -29.72
N GLU A 665 6.28 9.40 -29.15
CA GLU A 665 7.72 9.12 -29.29
C GLU A 665 8.33 8.92 -27.90
N VAL A 666 9.25 7.96 -27.78
CA VAL A 666 9.95 7.66 -26.53
C VAL A 666 11.46 7.65 -26.79
N LEU A 667 12.20 8.49 -26.07
CA LEU A 667 13.66 8.58 -26.16
C LEU A 667 14.27 8.09 -24.86
N ILE A 668 15.03 6.99 -24.91
CA ILE A 668 15.67 6.39 -23.73
C ILE A 668 17.17 6.62 -23.79
N GLN A 669 17.69 7.46 -22.90
CA GLN A 669 19.13 7.67 -22.75
C GLN A 669 19.77 6.58 -21.89
N THR A 670 20.80 5.92 -22.40
CA THR A 670 21.51 4.82 -21.74
C THR A 670 22.98 4.76 -22.16
N HIS A 671 23.84 4.25 -21.28
CA HIS A 671 25.22 3.87 -21.60
C HIS A 671 25.37 2.38 -21.94
N ASN A 672 24.30 1.62 -21.81
CA ASN A 672 24.26 0.17 -22.01
C ASN A 672 23.19 -0.22 -23.06
N PRO A 673 23.17 0.38 -24.27
CA PRO A 673 22.08 0.20 -25.24
C PRO A 673 21.89 -1.25 -25.71
N ARG A 674 22.88 -2.12 -25.49
CA ARG A 674 22.84 -3.55 -25.84
C ARG A 674 22.23 -4.44 -24.76
N HIS A 675 21.88 -3.89 -23.59
CA HIS A 675 21.29 -4.68 -22.51
C HIS A 675 19.91 -5.20 -22.91
N HIS A 676 19.60 -6.49 -22.68
CA HIS A 676 18.38 -7.15 -23.16
C HIS A 676 17.10 -6.46 -22.68
N SER A 677 17.04 -6.02 -21.42
CA SER A 677 15.89 -5.23 -20.91
C SER A 677 15.58 -3.99 -21.75
N LEU A 678 16.58 -3.31 -22.31
CA LEU A 678 16.40 -2.09 -23.10
C LEU A 678 15.99 -2.42 -24.54
N LEU A 679 16.62 -3.44 -25.13
CA LEU A 679 16.29 -3.92 -26.48
C LEU A 679 14.86 -4.44 -26.54
N CYS A 680 14.46 -5.29 -25.58
CA CYS A 680 13.08 -5.78 -25.53
C CYS A 680 12.08 -4.67 -25.22
N ALA A 681 12.43 -3.69 -24.38
CA ALA A 681 11.56 -2.53 -24.14
C ALA A 681 11.39 -1.65 -25.39
N LYS A 682 12.44 -1.54 -26.22
CA LYS A 682 12.41 -0.81 -27.49
C LYS A 682 11.41 -1.44 -28.48
N GLU A 683 11.46 -2.75 -28.62
CA GLU A 683 10.62 -3.51 -29.56
C GLU A 683 9.25 -3.90 -28.96
N HIS A 684 8.96 -3.49 -27.72
CA HIS A 684 7.78 -3.90 -26.94
C HIS A 684 7.62 -5.44 -26.80
N ASP A 685 8.73 -6.18 -26.84
CA ASP A 685 8.75 -7.64 -26.86
C ASP A 685 8.86 -8.25 -25.45
N THR A 686 7.71 -8.32 -24.77
CA THR A 686 7.59 -8.98 -23.46
C THR A 686 7.87 -10.48 -23.53
N ARG A 687 7.67 -11.13 -24.67
CA ARG A 687 7.88 -12.58 -24.80
C ARG A 687 9.37 -12.90 -24.81
N GLN A 688 10.14 -12.25 -25.69
CA GLN A 688 11.58 -12.42 -25.76
C GLN A 688 12.26 -12.07 -24.43
N PHE A 689 11.82 -10.98 -23.78
CA PHE A 689 12.34 -10.62 -22.45
C PHE A 689 12.15 -11.77 -21.44
N ARG A 690 10.95 -12.38 -21.40
CA ARG A 690 10.64 -13.48 -20.48
C ARG A 690 11.48 -14.71 -20.76
N GLU A 691 11.63 -15.09 -22.03
CA GLU A 691 12.43 -16.27 -22.42
C GLU A 691 13.89 -16.12 -21.97
N LEU A 692 14.54 -14.99 -22.30
CA LEU A 692 15.94 -14.73 -21.93
C LEU A 692 16.15 -14.68 -20.41
N GLU A 693 15.25 -14.02 -19.68
CA GLU A 693 15.41 -13.82 -18.24
C GLU A 693 15.08 -15.10 -17.45
N LEU A 694 14.06 -15.87 -17.87
CA LEU A 694 13.73 -17.15 -17.23
C LEU A 694 14.85 -18.18 -17.44
N GLU A 695 15.40 -18.30 -18.65
CA GLU A 695 16.54 -19.18 -18.92
C GLU A 695 17.73 -18.82 -18.00
N ARG A 696 18.06 -17.53 -17.93
CA ARG A 696 19.14 -17.05 -17.05
C ARG A 696 18.87 -17.37 -15.58
N ARG A 697 17.65 -17.17 -15.09
CA ARG A 697 17.29 -17.46 -13.68
C ARG A 697 17.29 -18.95 -13.40
N GLN A 698 16.91 -19.79 -14.35
CA GLN A 698 17.01 -21.24 -14.22
C GLN A 698 18.47 -21.69 -14.08
N ASN A 699 19.35 -21.21 -14.96
CA ASN A 699 20.78 -21.52 -14.93
C ASN A 699 21.47 -21.05 -13.64
N LEU A 700 21.03 -19.91 -13.09
CA LEU A 700 21.56 -19.36 -11.83
C LEU A 700 20.84 -19.87 -10.56
N ARG A 701 19.90 -20.82 -10.68
CA ARG A 701 19.09 -21.35 -9.57
C ARG A 701 18.37 -20.24 -8.77
N MET A 702 17.79 -19.29 -9.48
CA MET A 702 17.08 -18.14 -8.93
C MET A 702 15.55 -18.32 -9.00
N PRO A 703 14.77 -17.54 -8.22
CA PRO A 703 13.31 -17.50 -8.36
C PRO A 703 12.89 -17.10 -9.79
N PRO A 704 11.86 -17.72 -10.39
CA PRO A 704 10.84 -18.54 -9.73
C PRO A 704 11.14 -20.04 -9.62
N PHE A 705 12.29 -20.52 -10.10
CA PHE A 705 12.63 -21.95 -10.10
C PHE A 705 13.08 -22.46 -8.73
N HIS A 706 13.63 -21.57 -7.91
CA HIS A 706 14.07 -21.86 -6.55
C HIS A 706 13.48 -20.83 -5.57
N SER A 707 13.33 -21.21 -4.31
CA SER A 707 12.91 -20.29 -3.24
C SER A 707 14.13 -19.68 -2.55
N LEU A 708 14.11 -18.37 -2.33
CA LEU A 708 15.14 -17.66 -1.57
C LEU A 708 14.56 -17.10 -0.27
N THR A 709 15.32 -17.23 0.82
CA THR A 709 15.02 -16.63 2.12
C THR A 709 16.22 -15.81 2.58
N LEU A 710 15.99 -14.56 2.99
CA LEU A 710 17.01 -13.68 3.55
C LEU A 710 16.85 -13.59 5.06
N VAL A 711 17.88 -14.01 5.80
CA VAL A 711 17.97 -13.83 7.25
C VAL A 711 18.89 -12.65 7.52
N VAL A 712 18.42 -11.67 8.29
CA VAL A 712 19.17 -10.46 8.63
C VAL A 712 19.40 -10.42 10.13
N CYS A 713 20.65 -10.28 10.55
CA CYS A 713 21.04 -10.00 11.92
C CYS A 713 21.58 -8.56 11.99
N SER A 714 21.05 -7.75 12.90
CA SER A 714 21.55 -6.40 13.16
C SER A 714 22.01 -6.28 14.61
N SER A 715 23.14 -5.59 14.81
CA SER A 715 23.68 -5.32 16.14
C SER A 715 24.47 -4.01 16.11
N PRO A 716 24.53 -3.25 17.21
CA PRO A 716 25.48 -2.14 17.34
C PRO A 716 26.94 -2.57 17.23
N HIS A 717 27.25 -3.86 17.42
CA HIS A 717 28.58 -4.44 17.24
C HIS A 717 28.59 -5.42 16.07
N GLU A 718 29.29 -5.07 14.99
CA GLU A 718 29.35 -5.85 13.74
C GLU A 718 29.71 -7.32 13.98
N LYS A 719 30.82 -7.58 14.71
CA LYS A 719 31.30 -8.93 15.03
C LYS A 719 30.27 -9.80 15.76
N ARG A 720 29.37 -9.19 16.55
CA ARG A 720 28.28 -9.91 17.23
C ARG A 720 27.20 -10.35 16.25
N ALA A 721 26.82 -9.47 15.31
CA ALA A 721 25.87 -9.83 14.26
C ALA A 721 26.45 -10.92 13.33
N GLU A 722 27.73 -10.81 13.01
CA GLU A 722 28.47 -11.75 12.17
C GLU A 722 28.55 -13.15 12.82
N ASN A 723 28.97 -13.23 14.09
CA ASN A 723 29.00 -14.50 14.82
C ASN A 723 27.61 -15.14 14.89
N LEU A 724 26.56 -14.35 15.17
CA LEU A 724 25.20 -14.87 15.25
C LEU A 724 24.69 -15.43 13.92
N ILE A 725 24.96 -14.75 12.80
CA ILE A 725 24.51 -15.25 11.49
C ILE A 725 25.25 -16.52 11.10
N TRP A 726 26.53 -16.66 11.44
CA TRP A 726 27.29 -17.90 11.25
C TRP A 726 26.74 -19.05 12.10
N GLU A 727 26.44 -18.82 13.37
CA GLU A 727 25.80 -19.83 14.23
C GLU A 727 24.43 -20.29 13.67
N ILE A 728 23.64 -19.35 13.13
CA ILE A 728 22.36 -19.66 12.48
C ILE A 728 22.61 -20.49 11.21
N ALA A 729 23.57 -20.09 10.37
CA ALA A 729 23.91 -20.78 9.14
C ALA A 729 24.34 -22.23 9.41
N GLU A 730 25.22 -22.46 10.39
CA GLU A 730 25.64 -23.81 10.80
C GLU A 730 24.46 -24.67 11.26
N LYS A 731 23.55 -24.11 12.06
CA LYS A 731 22.35 -24.83 12.51
C LYS A 731 21.45 -25.23 11.35
N ILE A 732 21.27 -24.34 10.37
CA ILE A 732 20.49 -24.61 9.16
C ILE A 732 21.16 -25.72 8.34
N GLN A 733 22.49 -25.67 8.16
CA GLN A 733 23.24 -26.70 7.42
C GLN A 733 23.19 -28.07 8.11
N LYS A 734 23.34 -28.13 9.44
CA LYS A 734 23.20 -29.38 10.20
C LYS A 734 21.80 -29.99 10.07
N PHE A 735 20.77 -29.14 10.01
CA PHE A 735 19.40 -29.61 9.85
C PHE A 735 19.12 -30.12 8.42
N SER A 736 19.68 -29.47 7.39
CA SER A 736 19.52 -29.92 6.01
C SER A 736 20.31 -31.20 5.71
N SER A 737 21.52 -31.36 6.26
CA SER A 737 22.30 -32.59 6.09
C SER A 737 21.64 -33.80 6.75
N ASN A 738 21.02 -33.64 7.92
CA ASN A 738 20.31 -34.72 8.60
C ASN A 738 19.02 -35.17 7.89
N LYS A 739 18.38 -34.31 7.08
CA LYS A 739 17.19 -34.69 6.31
C LYS A 739 17.50 -35.49 5.04
N ASN A 740 18.72 -35.42 4.53
CA ASN A 740 19.14 -36.21 3.37
C ASN A 740 19.29 -37.72 3.70
N TYR A 741 19.11 -38.13 4.95
CA TYR A 741 19.06 -39.54 5.37
C TYR A 741 17.65 -40.08 5.64
N SER A 742 16.59 -39.28 5.45
CA SER A 742 15.21 -39.69 5.78
C SER A 742 14.23 -39.67 4.61
N ASN A 743 14.70 -39.51 3.37
CA ASN A 743 13.92 -39.71 2.15
C ASN A 743 14.67 -40.68 1.22
N THR A 744 14.67 -41.96 1.59
CA THR A 744 14.78 -43.10 0.67
C THR A 744 13.50 -43.89 0.75
#